data_AF-A0A9P6UAM2-F1
#
_entry.id   AF-A0A9P6UAM2-F1
#
_cell.length_a   1.000
_cell.length_b   1.000
_cell.length_c   1.000
_cell.angle_alpha   90.00
_cell.angle_beta   90.00
_cell.angle_gamma   90.00
#
_symmetry.space_group_name_H-M   'P 1'
#
loop_
_entity.id
_entity.type
_entity.pdbx_description
1 polymer ?
#
loop_
_entity_poly.entity_id
_entity_poly.type
_entity_poly.pdbx_seq_one_letter_code
_entity_poly.pdbx_strand_id
1 'polypeptide(L)'
;MSENPSPSQSGAALSTPQTSPSAPLRAADAGPVSELSHSSIPAPPPPRFNLSLPSASQPDISSRFQHQYQTEINVFSDLCYYSLTTLLGMQTLGEEYCDIMQISNTTKTFPTLARRSALVFWHVLMPYLYSKGSQELRRRTRPQPQHQQRRFGQTHLDATLHDQGAKPATPAWRQKLKKTIHDWLPSVQTFLKTHGHSAHLAIFYFFGAYYSLSKRVTGIRYIFNRKLSPGEERSGYEVLGVLIVIQLAIQLVQWRRQTVAAAQEKAAAAALASGAGVGKESLLDKNAVEEEEEEDDASTFGLETSDLATTSVRLRGVHEVQPLIELFLSYGHSHIDSARTYTDSEAVLAQVLKRLPAKDASKLEIATKVFPQPPGNHTKENVIKSLTTSLAILEVDSVEVFYLHARDHSVPLEETLEAVDQLYKAGKFKHLGISNYSVKDIETIWDICRKKGYVTPLYYQGMGHSQNRQVDLTRSSNFQYSPIARDDYLIHKEILDKYNMRYFTYNSLAAGVLTGKHSFSGGAREGTRFHQNSGHNDLWNRVFWNEDILKAVDVLGKATANEGIPLAEATLRWMRHHSDLTENDGILVGSSSLAQLHQNLEALDKGPLPESLVQAFEDAWLSVAHLKIIIFQDAIDSTKA
;
A
#
# COMPACT_ATOMS: atom_id res chain seq x y z
N MET A 1 -89.56 -8.79 -60.03
CA MET A 1 -88.73 -8.15 -58.99
C MET A 1 -87.30 -8.14 -59.55
N SER A 2 -86.92 -7.13 -60.35
CA SER A 2 -86.35 -5.82 -59.93
C SER A 2 -85.07 -6.00 -59.12
N GLU A 3 -83.93 -5.36 -59.38
CA GLU A 3 -83.45 -4.48 -60.44
C GLU A 3 -81.92 -4.35 -60.23
N ASN A 4 -81.19 -4.13 -61.31
CA ASN A 4 -79.77 -3.75 -61.41
C ASN A 4 -79.64 -2.20 -61.24
N PRO A 5 -78.48 -1.49 -61.37
CA PRO A 5 -77.20 -1.89 -61.97
C PRO A 5 -75.90 -1.32 -61.32
N SER A 6 -74.78 -1.72 -61.94
CA SER A 6 -73.40 -1.19 -61.95
C SER A 6 -73.25 0.33 -62.20
N PRO A 7 -72.03 0.91 -62.14
CA PRO A 7 -71.14 0.87 -63.31
C PRO A 7 -69.63 0.74 -63.03
N SER A 8 -68.95 0.18 -64.04
CA SER A 8 -67.52 0.27 -64.33
C SER A 8 -67.22 1.46 -65.26
N GLN A 9 -66.03 2.07 -65.16
CA GLN A 9 -65.37 2.69 -66.33
C GLN A 9 -63.86 2.41 -66.37
N SER A 10 -63.41 2.27 -67.60
CA SER A 10 -62.14 1.76 -68.12
C SER A 10 -61.29 2.87 -68.76
N GLY A 11 -59.97 2.64 -68.89
CA GLY A 11 -59.07 3.32 -69.85
C GLY A 11 -57.63 3.43 -69.31
N ALA A 12 -56.74 2.45 -69.51
CA ALA A 12 -55.92 2.16 -70.71
C ALA A 12 -54.78 3.16 -70.99
N ALA A 13 -53.51 2.75 -70.74
CA ALA A 13 -52.40 2.73 -71.71
C ALA A 13 -51.00 2.44 -71.09
N LEU A 14 -50.33 1.40 -71.62
CA LEU A 14 -48.87 1.13 -71.84
C LEU A 14 -47.84 1.62 -70.79
N SER A 15 -46.93 0.81 -70.22
CA SER A 15 -45.97 -0.10 -70.88
C SER A 15 -45.18 -0.99 -69.87
N THR A 16 -44.74 -2.13 -70.39
CA THR A 16 -44.06 -3.37 -69.92
C THR A 16 -42.68 -3.26 -69.23
N PRO A 17 -42.03 -4.37 -68.77
CA PRO A 17 -42.52 -5.54 -68.01
C PRO A 17 -41.59 -5.95 -66.83
N GLN A 18 -42.19 -6.56 -65.79
CA GLN A 18 -41.53 -7.52 -64.90
C GLN A 18 -41.76 -8.94 -65.42
N THR A 19 -40.74 -9.80 -65.39
CA THR A 19 -40.90 -11.25 -65.62
C THR A 19 -40.74 -12.02 -64.31
N SER A 20 -41.76 -12.82 -64.00
CA SER A 20 -41.84 -13.82 -62.93
C SER A 20 -41.60 -15.24 -63.55
N PRO A 21 -42.01 -16.37 -62.93
CA PRO A 21 -41.20 -17.27 -62.10
C PRO A 21 -41.19 -18.73 -62.63
N SER A 22 -40.53 -19.66 -61.93
CA SER A 22 -40.95 -21.08 -61.94
C SER A 22 -40.41 -21.84 -60.71
N ALA A 23 -41.32 -22.53 -60.04
CA ALA A 23 -41.10 -23.53 -58.99
C ALA A 23 -41.29 -24.95 -59.61
N PRO A 24 -41.40 -26.03 -58.83
CA PRO A 24 -40.34 -26.77 -58.11
C PRO A 24 -40.32 -28.26 -58.52
N LEU A 25 -39.30 -29.03 -58.10
CA LEU A 25 -39.37 -30.51 -58.10
C LEU A 25 -38.58 -31.11 -56.93
N ARG A 26 -38.98 -32.33 -56.57
CA ARG A 26 -39.05 -32.93 -55.23
C ARG A 26 -37.88 -33.86 -54.92
N ALA A 27 -37.75 -34.12 -53.61
CA ALA A 27 -36.79 -34.92 -52.84
C ALA A 27 -36.32 -36.30 -53.36
N ALA A 28 -35.12 -36.69 -52.91
CA ALA A 28 -34.73 -38.07 -52.64
C ALA A 28 -33.81 -38.14 -51.39
N ASP A 29 -34.07 -39.14 -50.56
CA ASP A 29 -33.44 -39.51 -49.27
C ASP A 29 -31.92 -39.70 -49.28
N ALA A 30 -31.28 -39.44 -48.13
CA ALA A 30 -30.16 -40.25 -47.61
C ALA A 30 -29.97 -40.03 -46.10
N GLY A 31 -29.89 -41.15 -45.35
CA GLY A 31 -29.77 -41.22 -43.89
C GLY A 31 -28.40 -40.86 -43.31
N PRO A 32 -28.17 -41.12 -42.00
CA PRO A 32 -27.09 -40.53 -41.23
C PRO A 32 -25.80 -41.35 -41.34
N VAL A 33 -24.65 -40.68 -41.44
CA VAL A 33 -23.33 -41.32 -41.36
C VAL A 33 -22.45 -40.61 -40.33
N SER A 34 -21.85 -41.48 -39.54
CA SER A 34 -20.97 -41.37 -38.37
C SER A 34 -19.72 -40.51 -38.50
N GLU A 35 -19.25 -40.11 -37.31
CA GLU A 35 -17.92 -39.59 -36.98
C GLU A 35 -16.76 -40.26 -37.73
N LEU A 36 -15.88 -39.43 -38.29
CA LEU A 36 -14.50 -39.80 -38.58
C LEU A 36 -13.59 -38.64 -38.15
N SER A 37 -12.75 -38.95 -37.18
CA SER A 37 -11.66 -38.15 -36.64
C SER A 37 -10.68 -37.72 -37.73
N HIS A 38 -10.48 -36.41 -37.91
CA HIS A 38 -9.28 -35.87 -38.53
C HIS A 38 -8.45 -35.13 -37.48
N SER A 39 -7.25 -35.66 -37.27
CA SER A 39 -6.15 -35.10 -36.50
C SER A 39 -5.77 -33.71 -37.03
N SER A 40 -6.05 -32.68 -36.25
CA SER A 40 -5.59 -31.31 -36.52
C SER A 40 -4.11 -31.19 -36.16
N ILE A 41 -3.26 -31.10 -37.19
CA ILE A 41 -1.89 -30.59 -37.05
C ILE A 41 -1.99 -29.13 -36.58
N PRO A 42 -1.35 -28.73 -35.47
CA PRO A 42 -1.41 -27.35 -35.02
C PRO A 42 -0.66 -26.45 -36.00
N ALA A 43 -1.29 -25.34 -36.40
CA ALA A 43 -0.69 -24.33 -37.25
C ALA A 43 0.57 -23.75 -36.58
N PRO A 44 1.66 -23.50 -37.33
CA PRO A 44 2.84 -22.86 -36.76
C PRO A 44 2.49 -21.46 -36.26
N PRO A 45 3.03 -21.02 -35.11
CA PRO A 45 2.76 -19.70 -34.58
C PRO A 45 3.27 -18.61 -35.53
N PRO A 46 2.64 -17.41 -35.54
CA PRO A 46 3.06 -16.32 -36.40
C PRO A 46 4.52 -15.94 -36.14
N PRO A 47 5.27 -15.47 -37.16
CA PRO A 47 6.68 -15.13 -37.00
C PRO A 47 6.81 -14.03 -35.94
N ARG A 48 7.43 -14.38 -34.81
CA ARG A 48 7.85 -13.41 -33.81
C ARG A 48 8.93 -12.54 -34.46
N PHE A 49 8.61 -11.28 -34.75
CA PHE A 49 9.63 -10.27 -34.99
C PHE A 49 10.41 -10.08 -33.69
N ASN A 50 11.48 -10.86 -33.54
CA ASN A 50 12.45 -10.73 -32.46
C ASN A 50 13.31 -9.50 -32.79
N LEU A 51 12.93 -8.34 -32.24
CA LEU A 51 13.86 -7.23 -32.03
C LEU A 51 14.74 -7.57 -30.82
N SER A 52 15.47 -8.68 -30.92
CA SER A 52 16.57 -8.99 -30.01
C SER A 52 17.74 -8.09 -30.38
N LEU A 53 17.82 -6.93 -29.72
CA LEU A 53 19.07 -6.18 -29.64
C LEU A 53 20.12 -7.10 -28.99
N PRO A 54 21.34 -7.23 -29.57
CA PRO A 54 22.34 -8.14 -29.06
C PRO A 54 22.74 -7.73 -27.63
N SER A 55 22.74 -8.72 -26.72
CA SER A 55 23.19 -8.59 -25.33
C SER A 55 24.71 -8.42 -25.28
N ALA A 56 25.18 -7.24 -25.63
CA ALA A 56 26.52 -6.79 -25.30
C ALA A 56 26.41 -5.90 -24.07
N SER A 57 26.86 -6.41 -22.91
CA SER A 57 27.30 -5.64 -21.73
C SER A 57 26.70 -4.23 -21.59
N GLN A 58 25.43 -4.13 -21.20
CA GLN A 58 24.91 -2.85 -20.71
C GLN A 58 25.09 -2.80 -19.20
N PRO A 59 25.84 -1.80 -18.67
CA PRO A 59 26.06 -1.69 -17.23
C PRO A 59 24.75 -1.41 -16.49
N ASP A 60 24.73 -1.66 -15.17
CA ASP A 60 23.67 -1.36 -14.16
C ASP A 60 23.03 0.04 -14.20
N ILE A 61 23.42 0.86 -15.17
CA ILE A 61 22.87 2.18 -15.50
C ILE A 61 21.42 2.07 -15.99
N SER A 62 21.02 1.00 -16.69
CA SER A 62 19.67 0.89 -17.28
C SER A 62 18.55 0.85 -16.24
N SER A 63 18.69 0.05 -15.17
CA SER A 63 17.70 -0.05 -14.10
C SER A 63 17.67 1.21 -13.22
N ARG A 64 18.84 1.79 -12.93
CA ARG A 64 18.96 3.06 -12.19
C ARG A 64 18.37 4.23 -12.98
N PHE A 65 18.62 4.29 -14.29
CA PHE A 65 18.03 5.28 -15.19
C PHE A 65 16.51 5.11 -15.29
N GLN A 66 16.03 3.88 -15.46
CA GLN A 66 14.61 3.58 -15.50
C GLN A 66 13.92 4.00 -14.20
N HIS A 67 14.50 3.70 -13.03
CA HIS A 67 13.95 4.11 -11.75
C HIS A 67 14.01 5.64 -11.54
N GLN A 68 15.11 6.28 -11.93
CA GLN A 68 15.28 7.73 -11.81
C GLN A 68 14.32 8.52 -12.70
N TYR A 69 14.01 8.01 -13.89
CA TYR A 69 13.21 8.68 -14.92
C TYR A 69 11.89 7.98 -15.22
N GLN A 70 11.38 7.12 -14.32
CA GLN A 70 10.17 6.32 -14.56
C GLN A 70 8.96 7.21 -14.89
N THR A 71 8.85 8.38 -14.26
CA THR A 71 7.76 9.33 -14.53
C THR A 71 7.87 9.91 -15.94
N GLU A 72 9.08 10.30 -16.33
CA GLU A 72 9.39 10.85 -17.65
C GLU A 72 9.21 9.80 -18.76
N ILE A 73 9.58 8.54 -18.49
CA ILE A 73 9.38 7.40 -19.39
C ILE A 73 7.89 7.13 -19.61
N ASN A 74 7.08 7.14 -18.54
CA ASN A 74 5.63 6.95 -18.65
C ASN A 74 4.99 8.09 -19.45
N VAL A 75 5.35 9.34 -19.17
CA VAL A 75 4.86 10.51 -19.92
C VAL A 75 5.28 10.43 -21.40
N PHE A 76 6.50 9.98 -21.68
CA PHE A 76 6.96 9.77 -23.05
C PHE A 76 6.17 8.67 -23.77
N SER A 77 5.94 7.54 -23.11
CA SER A 77 5.11 6.45 -23.62
C SER A 77 3.69 6.92 -23.94
N ASP A 78 3.06 7.64 -23.01
CA ASP A 78 1.74 8.21 -23.20
C ASP A 78 1.72 9.20 -24.37
N LEU A 79 2.72 10.08 -24.47
CA LEU A 79 2.87 10.99 -25.60
C LEU A 79 2.97 10.23 -26.92
N CYS A 80 3.76 9.16 -26.99
CA CYS A 80 3.86 8.32 -28.19
C CYS A 80 2.52 7.69 -28.54
N TYR A 81 1.86 7.08 -27.56
CA TYR A 81 0.54 6.46 -27.75
C TYR A 81 -0.49 7.46 -28.25
N TYR A 82 -0.64 8.61 -27.58
CA TYR A 82 -1.60 9.64 -27.96
C TYR A 82 -1.23 10.40 -29.24
N SER A 83 0.06 10.49 -29.58
CA SER A 83 0.48 11.01 -30.89
C SER A 83 0.02 10.10 -32.02
N LEU A 84 0.18 8.79 -31.87
CA LEU A 84 -0.27 7.81 -32.86
C LEU A 84 -1.79 7.74 -32.93
N THR A 85 -2.46 7.63 -31.78
CA THR A 85 -3.90 7.34 -31.71
C THR A 85 -4.80 8.56 -31.84
N THR A 86 -4.35 9.72 -31.37
CA THR A 86 -5.19 10.94 -31.26
C THR A 86 -4.72 12.06 -32.17
N LEU A 87 -3.42 12.22 -32.45
CA LEU A 87 -2.95 13.25 -33.38
C LEU A 87 -2.99 12.76 -34.84
N LEU A 88 -2.43 11.58 -35.10
CA LEU A 88 -2.43 10.96 -36.43
C LEU A 88 -3.73 10.20 -36.69
N GLY A 89 -4.17 9.40 -35.71
CA GLY A 89 -5.44 8.68 -35.76
C GLY A 89 -6.66 9.59 -35.59
N MET A 90 -7.78 9.17 -36.21
CA MET A 90 -9.09 9.78 -36.04
C MET A 90 -9.98 9.00 -35.07
N GLN A 91 -9.69 7.71 -34.90
CA GLN A 91 -10.37 6.76 -34.03
C GLN A 91 -9.38 5.65 -33.67
N THR A 92 -9.48 5.12 -32.45
CA THR A 92 -8.74 3.93 -32.03
C THR A 92 -9.51 2.65 -32.37
N LEU A 93 -8.82 1.51 -32.42
CA LEU A 93 -9.47 0.22 -32.64
C LEU A 93 -10.57 -0.06 -31.61
N GLY A 94 -10.34 0.27 -30.33
CA GLY A 94 -11.36 0.12 -29.28
C GLY A 94 -12.54 1.07 -29.43
N GLU A 95 -12.33 2.27 -29.99
CA GLU A 95 -13.41 3.20 -30.31
C GLU A 95 -14.22 2.73 -31.53
N GLU A 96 -13.56 2.08 -32.49
CA GLU A 96 -14.19 1.44 -33.65
C GLU A 96 -15.06 0.26 -33.24
N TYR A 97 -14.53 -0.66 -32.41
CA TYR A 97 -15.28 -1.80 -31.86
C TYR A 97 -16.51 -1.38 -31.04
N CYS A 98 -16.44 -0.22 -30.38
CA CYS A 98 -17.54 0.29 -29.55
C CYS A 98 -18.50 1.19 -30.34
N ASP A 99 -18.34 1.35 -31.66
CA ASP A 99 -19.12 2.28 -32.50
C ASP A 99 -19.13 3.73 -31.98
N ILE A 100 -18.05 4.18 -31.33
CA ILE A 100 -17.97 5.54 -30.77
C ILE A 100 -16.91 6.38 -31.49
N MET A 101 -17.24 7.64 -31.77
CA MET A 101 -16.30 8.56 -32.40
C MET A 101 -16.21 9.89 -31.66
N GLN A 102 -15.01 10.49 -31.70
CA GLN A 102 -14.76 11.80 -31.11
C GLN A 102 -15.24 12.90 -32.05
N ILE A 103 -16.10 13.78 -31.54
CA ILE A 103 -16.55 14.99 -32.24
C ILE A 103 -16.32 16.23 -31.40
N SER A 104 -16.13 17.34 -32.08
CA SER A 104 -16.18 18.65 -31.45
C SER A 104 -17.62 18.99 -31.04
N ASN A 105 -17.82 19.39 -29.79
CA ASN A 105 -19.14 19.73 -29.30
C ASN A 105 -19.71 21.01 -29.93
N THR A 106 -18.85 21.96 -30.30
CA THR A 106 -19.26 23.25 -30.89
C THR A 106 -19.58 23.12 -32.38
N THR A 107 -18.75 22.40 -33.13
CA THR A 107 -18.87 22.31 -34.60
C THR A 107 -19.59 21.04 -35.07
N LYS A 108 -19.81 20.06 -34.17
CA LYS A 108 -20.36 18.72 -34.47
C LYS A 108 -19.63 17.94 -35.57
N THR A 109 -18.42 18.39 -35.92
CA THR A 109 -17.51 17.76 -36.88
C THR A 109 -16.33 17.13 -36.16
N PHE A 110 -15.47 16.43 -36.91
CA PHE A 110 -14.24 15.88 -36.36
C PHE A 110 -13.37 16.96 -35.69
N PRO A 111 -12.73 16.66 -34.55
CA PRO A 111 -11.86 17.60 -33.87
C PRO A 111 -10.69 18.02 -34.76
N THR A 112 -10.46 19.32 -34.85
CA THR A 112 -9.29 19.87 -35.55
C THR A 112 -7.99 19.39 -34.90
N LEU A 113 -6.88 19.38 -35.65
CA LEU A 113 -5.57 19.03 -35.10
C LEU A 113 -5.24 19.86 -33.86
N ALA A 114 -5.55 21.17 -33.87
CA ALA A 114 -5.35 22.04 -32.72
C ALA A 114 -6.08 21.56 -31.44
N ARG A 115 -7.32 21.08 -31.58
CA ARG A 115 -8.08 20.56 -30.43
C ARG A 115 -7.57 19.19 -29.96
N ARG A 116 -7.13 18.35 -30.90
CA ARG A 116 -6.51 17.06 -30.58
C ARG A 116 -5.15 17.25 -29.88
N SER A 117 -4.34 18.19 -30.35
CA SER A 117 -3.10 18.61 -29.66
C SER A 117 -3.37 19.16 -28.27
N ALA A 118 -4.41 20.01 -28.10
CA ALA A 118 -4.82 20.50 -26.80
C ALA A 118 -5.29 19.36 -25.87
N LEU A 119 -5.90 18.30 -26.42
CA LEU A 119 -6.39 17.16 -25.65
C LEU A 119 -5.21 16.34 -25.11
N VAL A 120 -4.26 16.01 -25.97
CA VAL A 120 -3.02 15.30 -25.58
C VAL A 120 -2.24 16.12 -24.56
N PHE A 121 -2.13 17.43 -24.78
CA PHE A 121 -1.47 18.33 -23.84
C PHE A 121 -2.14 18.34 -22.46
N TRP A 122 -3.47 18.48 -22.40
CA TRP A 122 -4.17 18.50 -21.11
C TRP A 122 -4.18 17.14 -20.41
N HIS A 123 -4.18 16.06 -21.18
CA HIS A 123 -4.26 14.70 -20.64
C HIS A 123 -2.91 14.18 -20.16
N VAL A 124 -1.82 14.47 -20.87
CA VAL A 124 -0.50 13.89 -20.63
C VAL A 124 0.48 14.91 -20.04
N LEU A 125 0.64 16.07 -20.68
CA LEU A 125 1.67 17.05 -20.31
C LEU A 125 1.28 17.88 -19.09
N MET A 126 0.01 18.28 -18.97
CA MET A 126 -0.45 19.14 -17.88
C MET A 126 -0.31 18.52 -16.48
N PRO A 127 -0.68 17.24 -16.25
CA PRO A 127 -0.43 16.59 -14.95
C PRO A 127 1.07 16.55 -14.60
N TYR A 128 1.92 16.27 -15.59
CA TYR A 128 3.37 16.27 -15.41
C TYR A 128 3.90 17.67 -15.03
N LEU A 129 3.52 18.71 -15.79
CA LEU A 129 3.91 20.09 -15.52
C LEU A 129 3.39 20.58 -14.16
N TYR A 130 2.17 20.20 -13.77
CA TYR A 130 1.61 20.51 -12.46
C TYR A 130 2.42 19.86 -11.34
N SER A 131 2.80 18.58 -11.48
CA SER A 131 3.59 17.87 -10.47
C SER A 131 4.99 18.48 -10.28
N LYS A 132 5.72 18.77 -11.38
CA LYS A 132 7.05 19.39 -11.31
C LYS A 132 6.97 20.85 -10.86
N GLY A 133 5.99 21.60 -11.36
CA GLY A 133 5.77 23.01 -11.01
C GLY A 133 5.40 23.20 -9.54
N SER A 134 4.56 22.32 -8.99
CA SER A 134 4.21 22.37 -7.56
C SER A 134 5.38 22.02 -6.65
N GLN A 135 6.22 21.05 -7.03
CA GLN A 135 7.46 20.72 -6.32
C GLN A 135 8.45 21.89 -6.33
N GLU A 136 8.65 22.53 -7.49
CA GLU A 136 9.55 23.67 -7.62
C GLU A 136 9.02 24.91 -6.87
N LEU A 137 7.70 25.16 -6.94
CA LEU A 137 7.06 26.23 -6.17
C LEU A 137 7.22 26.02 -4.66
N ARG A 138 7.07 24.78 -4.18
CA ARG A 138 7.32 24.41 -2.78
C ARG A 138 8.79 24.62 -2.39
N ARG A 139 9.74 24.29 -3.27
CA ARG A 139 11.18 24.54 -3.05
C ARG A 139 11.48 26.04 -2.93
N ARG A 140 10.90 26.88 -3.80
CA ARG A 140 11.10 28.34 -3.81
C ARG A 140 10.40 29.10 -2.69
N THR A 141 9.33 28.54 -2.14
CA THR A 141 8.53 29.13 -1.05
C THR A 141 8.93 28.62 0.33
N ARG A 142 9.83 27.62 0.42
CA ARG A 142 10.36 27.11 1.70
C ARG A 142 11.00 28.26 2.50
N PRO A 143 10.54 28.53 3.74
CA PRO A 143 11.16 29.53 4.58
C PRO A 143 12.59 29.11 4.97
N GLN A 144 13.51 30.08 4.99
CA GLN A 144 14.89 29.86 5.41
C GLN A 144 14.92 29.57 6.93
N PRO A 145 15.66 28.55 7.41
CA PRO A 145 15.65 28.18 8.82
C PRO A 145 16.13 29.33 9.72
N GLN A 146 15.34 29.63 10.77
CA GLN A 146 15.57 30.71 11.74
C GLN A 146 16.92 30.64 12.46
N HIS A 147 17.60 29.49 12.45
CA HIS A 147 18.96 29.35 13.00
C HIS A 147 20.03 30.16 12.25
N GLN A 148 19.81 30.54 10.98
CA GLN A 148 20.72 31.44 10.26
C GLN A 148 20.49 32.92 10.57
N GLN A 149 19.28 33.34 10.96
CA GLN A 149 18.99 34.73 11.31
C GLN A 149 19.57 35.13 12.68
N ARG A 150 19.58 34.21 13.66
CA ARG A 150 20.24 34.47 14.95
C ARG A 150 21.77 34.55 14.84
N ARG A 151 22.37 33.78 13.94
CA ARG A 151 23.82 33.86 13.68
C ARG A 151 24.20 35.18 13.00
N PHE A 152 23.36 35.68 12.09
CA PHE A 152 23.56 36.98 11.43
C PHE A 152 23.38 38.19 12.37
N GLY A 153 22.56 38.09 13.41
CA GLY A 153 22.40 39.14 14.42
C GLY A 153 23.57 39.23 15.40
N GLN A 154 24.31 38.13 15.62
CA GLN A 154 25.49 38.11 16.47
C GLN A 154 26.78 38.49 15.73
N THR A 155 26.91 38.15 14.44
CA THR A 155 28.07 38.61 13.63
C THR A 155 28.01 40.08 13.22
N HIS A 156 26.90 40.79 13.43
CA HIS A 156 26.79 42.20 13.08
C HIS A 156 27.32 43.17 14.15
N LEU A 157 27.65 42.69 15.36
CA LEU A 157 28.40 43.48 16.35
C LEU A 157 29.92 43.49 16.10
N ASP A 158 30.44 42.54 15.31
CA ASP A 158 31.88 42.41 15.03
C ASP A 158 32.30 42.88 13.62
N ALA A 159 31.34 43.30 12.77
CA ALA A 159 31.57 43.61 11.36
C ALA A 159 31.44 45.11 11.02
N THR A 160 31.88 45.99 11.92
CA THR A 160 32.06 47.45 11.67
C THR A 160 33.45 47.80 11.16
N LEU A 161 34.21 46.84 10.63
CA LEU A 161 35.48 47.08 9.94
C LEU A 161 35.53 46.24 8.67
N HIS A 162 35.71 46.92 7.54
CA HIS A 162 35.78 46.45 6.15
C HIS A 162 34.47 46.38 5.35
N ASP A 163 34.60 46.98 4.18
CA ASP A 163 33.62 47.57 3.28
C ASP A 163 33.35 46.64 2.07
N GLN A 164 32.28 46.99 1.34
CA GLN A 164 31.95 46.67 -0.06
C GLN A 164 31.29 45.32 -0.39
N GLY A 165 29.98 45.38 -0.67
CA GLY A 165 29.30 44.41 -1.53
C GLY A 165 28.01 43.76 -1.00
N ALA A 166 27.17 44.44 -0.22
CA ALA A 166 25.90 43.88 0.22
C ALA A 166 24.85 43.86 -0.91
N LYS A 167 24.45 42.66 -1.36
CA LYS A 167 23.34 42.45 -2.31
C LYS A 167 22.02 43.01 -1.74
N PRO A 168 21.13 43.60 -2.56
CA PRO A 168 19.91 44.23 -2.07
C PRO A 168 19.00 43.20 -1.37
N ALA A 169 18.62 43.53 -0.13
CA ALA A 169 17.74 42.71 0.69
C ALA A 169 16.38 42.51 -0.02
N THR A 170 15.88 41.28 -0.04
CA THR A 170 14.57 40.97 -0.62
C THR A 170 13.47 41.77 0.07
N PRO A 171 12.56 42.43 -0.67
CA PRO A 171 11.49 43.24 -0.09
C PRO A 171 10.61 42.46 0.90
N ALA A 172 10.28 43.06 2.05
CA ALA A 172 9.50 42.43 3.12
C ALA A 172 8.14 41.87 2.67
N TRP A 173 7.49 42.52 1.70
CA TRP A 173 6.24 42.05 1.11
C TRP A 173 6.40 40.72 0.34
N ARG A 174 7.56 40.49 -0.31
CA ARG A 174 7.84 39.23 -1.03
C ARG A 174 8.04 38.08 -0.05
N GLN A 175 8.65 38.34 1.11
CA GLN A 175 8.80 37.31 2.15
C GLN A 175 7.45 36.97 2.79
N LYS A 176 6.62 37.99 3.08
CA LYS A 176 5.25 37.79 3.58
C LYS A 176 4.39 37.02 2.57
N LEU A 177 4.45 37.38 1.29
CA LEU A 177 3.77 36.67 0.21
C LEU A 177 4.26 35.22 0.05
N LYS A 178 5.58 34.97 0.08
CA LYS A 178 6.14 33.62 0.04
C LYS A 178 5.65 32.76 1.21
N LYS A 179 5.59 33.33 2.42
CA LYS A 179 5.06 32.66 3.61
C LYS A 179 3.56 32.35 3.46
N THR A 180 2.75 33.32 3.05
CA THR A 180 1.32 33.11 2.83
C THR A 180 1.05 32.05 1.75
N ILE A 181 1.80 32.07 0.65
CA ILE A 181 1.69 31.04 -0.40
C ILE A 181 2.11 29.68 0.16
N HIS A 182 3.23 29.60 0.89
CA HIS A 182 3.69 28.34 1.49
C HIS A 182 2.67 27.74 2.47
N ASP A 183 2.03 28.58 3.28
CA ASP A 183 1.06 28.16 4.29
C ASP A 183 -0.27 27.72 3.66
N TRP A 184 -0.70 28.35 2.56
CA TRP A 184 -2.00 28.07 1.93
C TRP A 184 -1.93 26.98 0.85
N LEU A 185 -0.80 26.88 0.14
CA LEU A 185 -0.61 25.98 -1.00
C LEU A 185 -0.91 24.50 -0.67
N PRO A 186 -0.45 23.92 0.46
CA PRO A 186 -0.76 22.54 0.81
C PRO A 186 -2.27 22.33 1.03
N SER A 187 -2.92 23.23 1.75
CA SER A 187 -4.36 23.14 2.04
C SER A 187 -5.21 23.19 0.77
N VAL A 188 -4.87 24.08 -0.16
CA VAL A 188 -5.55 24.18 -1.47
C VAL A 188 -5.29 22.95 -2.33
N GLN A 189 -4.06 22.46 -2.35
CA GLN A 189 -3.70 21.26 -3.13
C GLN A 189 -4.44 20.03 -2.61
N THR A 190 -4.47 19.84 -1.30
CA THR A 190 -5.24 18.76 -0.68
C THR A 190 -6.72 18.90 -0.99
N PHE A 191 -7.29 20.10 -0.85
CA PHE A 191 -8.69 20.35 -1.18
C PHE A 191 -9.02 20.04 -2.65
N LEU A 192 -8.23 20.55 -3.60
CA LEU A 192 -8.43 20.31 -5.04
C LEU A 192 -8.23 18.84 -5.42
N LYS A 193 -7.26 18.16 -4.80
CA LYS A 193 -7.01 16.74 -5.03
C LYS A 193 -8.15 15.87 -4.49
N THR A 194 -8.66 16.19 -3.30
CA THR A 194 -9.72 15.42 -2.64
C THR A 194 -11.10 15.66 -3.25
N HIS A 195 -11.43 16.91 -3.59
CA HIS A 195 -12.80 17.28 -3.99
C HIS A 195 -12.94 17.65 -5.48
N GLY A 196 -11.84 17.93 -6.17
CA GLY A 196 -11.88 18.38 -7.57
C GLY A 196 -12.42 17.31 -8.53
N HIS A 197 -12.08 16.03 -8.31
CA HIS A 197 -12.61 14.93 -9.12
C HIS A 197 -14.11 14.75 -8.91
N SER A 198 -14.57 14.75 -7.65
CA SER A 198 -15.98 14.62 -7.29
C SER A 198 -16.82 15.77 -7.85
N ALA A 199 -16.30 17.01 -7.83
CA ALA A 199 -16.97 18.15 -8.44
C ALA A 199 -17.10 17.99 -9.97
N HIS A 200 -16.05 17.52 -10.65
CA HIS A 200 -16.10 17.26 -12.09
C HIS A 200 -17.05 16.11 -12.44
N LEU A 201 -17.10 15.05 -11.63
CA LEU A 201 -18.05 13.93 -11.76
C LEU A 201 -19.50 14.40 -11.56
N ALA A 202 -19.78 15.22 -10.55
CA ALA A 202 -21.12 15.77 -10.33
C ALA A 202 -21.62 16.52 -11.58
N ILE A 203 -20.76 17.37 -12.16
CA ILE A 203 -21.10 18.10 -13.40
C ILE A 203 -21.28 17.12 -14.58
N PHE A 204 -20.50 16.04 -14.66
CA PHE A 204 -20.73 14.99 -15.66
C PHE A 204 -22.11 14.35 -15.52
N TYR A 205 -22.53 13.99 -14.30
CA TYR A 205 -23.82 13.36 -14.06
C TYR A 205 -25.03 14.27 -14.31
N PHE A 206 -24.90 15.58 -14.10
CA PHE A 206 -25.98 16.55 -14.39
C PHE A 206 -26.16 16.84 -15.88
N PHE A 207 -25.07 16.91 -16.64
CA PHE A 207 -25.12 17.40 -18.02
C PHE A 207 -24.81 16.32 -19.07
N GLY A 208 -24.48 15.10 -18.63
CA GLY A 208 -24.09 13.97 -19.48
C GLY A 208 -22.86 14.26 -20.36
N ALA A 209 -22.10 15.30 -20.04
CA ALA A 209 -21.08 15.87 -20.90
C ALA A 209 -19.69 15.74 -20.27
N TYR A 210 -18.81 15.03 -20.98
CA TYR A 210 -17.37 14.90 -20.72
C TYR A 210 -17.00 14.17 -19.42
N TYR A 211 -16.74 12.87 -19.54
CA TYR A 211 -16.27 12.04 -18.43
C TYR A 211 -14.87 12.47 -17.92
N SER A 212 -13.98 12.90 -18.81
CA SER A 212 -12.63 13.37 -18.46
C SER A 212 -12.50 14.90 -18.55
N LEU A 213 -11.75 15.51 -17.63
CA LEU A 213 -11.51 16.96 -17.61
C LEU A 213 -10.81 17.47 -18.89
N SER A 214 -9.89 16.70 -19.46
CA SER A 214 -9.19 17.02 -20.72
C SER A 214 -10.15 17.23 -21.89
N LYS A 215 -11.15 16.35 -22.00
CA LYS A 215 -12.22 16.43 -23.00
C LYS A 215 -13.16 17.60 -22.76
N ARG A 216 -13.43 17.93 -21.49
CA ARG A 216 -14.22 19.11 -21.11
C ARG A 216 -13.55 20.41 -21.55
N VAL A 217 -12.26 20.56 -21.24
CA VAL A 217 -11.47 21.75 -21.60
C VAL A 217 -11.34 21.92 -23.11
N THR A 218 -11.20 20.81 -23.84
CA THR A 218 -11.06 20.84 -25.31
C THR A 218 -12.38 20.81 -26.07
N GLY A 219 -13.50 20.55 -25.39
CA GLY A 219 -14.82 20.45 -25.99
C GLY A 219 -14.97 19.23 -26.91
N ILE A 220 -14.20 18.17 -26.70
CA ILE A 220 -14.26 16.93 -27.49
C ILE A 220 -15.15 15.92 -26.76
N ARG A 221 -16.19 15.39 -27.41
CA ARG A 221 -17.11 14.41 -26.83
C ARG A 221 -17.24 13.17 -27.72
N TYR A 222 -17.66 12.06 -27.14
CA TYR A 222 -18.04 10.89 -27.91
C TYR A 222 -19.48 10.98 -28.41
N ILE A 223 -19.72 10.44 -29.60
CA ILE A 223 -21.04 10.10 -30.12
C ILE A 223 -21.02 8.67 -30.64
N PHE A 224 -22.19 8.04 -30.69
CA PHE A 224 -22.37 6.73 -31.30
C PHE A 224 -22.58 6.89 -32.80
N ASN A 225 -22.02 5.98 -33.59
CA ASN A 225 -22.12 5.97 -35.05
C ASN A 225 -23.42 5.29 -35.54
N ARG A 226 -24.27 4.80 -34.62
CA ARG A 226 -25.56 4.15 -34.92
C ARG A 226 -26.75 4.93 -34.35
N LYS A 227 -27.91 4.84 -35.00
CA LYS A 227 -29.18 5.33 -34.44
C LYS A 227 -29.64 4.35 -33.36
N LEU A 228 -29.89 4.85 -32.16
CA LEU A 228 -30.45 4.07 -31.05
C LEU A 228 -31.87 3.60 -31.41
N SER A 229 -32.21 2.34 -31.08
CA SER A 229 -33.55 1.79 -31.33
C SER A 229 -34.59 2.40 -30.38
N PRO A 230 -35.88 2.51 -30.77
CA PRO A 230 -36.94 2.95 -29.87
C PRO A 230 -37.04 1.97 -28.68
N GLY A 231 -36.71 2.43 -27.47
CA GLY A 231 -36.62 1.61 -26.25
C GLY A 231 -35.21 1.49 -25.65
N GLU A 232 -34.17 1.89 -26.39
CA GLU A 232 -32.78 2.02 -25.91
C GLU A 232 -32.57 3.40 -25.23
N GLU A 233 -33.60 3.86 -24.51
CA GLU A 233 -33.64 5.19 -23.89
C GLU A 233 -32.71 5.20 -22.67
N ARG A 234 -31.79 6.18 -22.63
CA ARG A 234 -30.86 6.30 -21.51
C ARG A 234 -31.60 6.85 -20.31
N SER A 235 -31.61 6.10 -19.22
CA SER A 235 -31.88 6.69 -17.92
C SER A 235 -30.83 7.76 -17.63
N GLY A 236 -31.30 8.97 -17.33
CA GLY A 236 -30.45 10.03 -16.84
C GLY A 236 -29.89 9.67 -15.47
N TYR A 237 -28.61 9.98 -15.23
CA TYR A 237 -27.92 9.71 -13.97
C TYR A 237 -27.87 10.97 -13.08
N GLU A 238 -28.76 11.93 -13.29
CA GLU A 238 -28.73 13.23 -12.61
C GLU A 238 -28.92 13.09 -11.10
N VAL A 239 -29.65 12.06 -10.65
CA VAL A 239 -29.81 11.71 -9.22
C VAL A 239 -28.46 11.44 -8.57
N LEU A 240 -27.54 10.75 -9.27
CA LEU A 240 -26.19 10.51 -8.76
C LEU A 240 -25.38 11.82 -8.66
N GLY A 241 -25.62 12.77 -9.57
CA GLY A 241 -25.08 14.13 -9.48
C GLY A 241 -25.54 14.87 -8.23
N VAL A 242 -26.85 14.79 -7.89
CA VAL A 242 -27.41 15.38 -6.67
C VAL A 242 -26.77 14.78 -5.41
N LEU A 243 -26.61 13.45 -5.38
CA LEU A 243 -25.98 12.76 -4.26
C LEU A 243 -24.53 13.21 -4.04
N ILE A 244 -23.75 13.39 -5.11
CA ILE A 244 -22.37 13.88 -5.01
C ILE A 244 -22.33 15.34 -4.52
N VAL A 245 -23.28 16.19 -4.93
CA VAL A 245 -23.35 17.58 -4.41
C VAL A 245 -23.67 17.60 -2.92
N ILE A 246 -24.61 16.76 -2.46
CA ILE A 246 -24.92 16.61 -1.04
C ILE A 246 -23.69 16.11 -0.28
N GLN A 247 -22.99 15.10 -0.81
CA GLN A 247 -21.75 14.59 -0.23
C GLN A 247 -20.68 15.69 -0.11
N LEU A 248 -20.48 16.49 -1.16
CA LEU A 248 -19.53 17.62 -1.16
C LEU A 248 -19.94 18.71 -0.15
N ALA A 249 -21.23 18.98 0.02
CA ALA A 249 -21.73 19.92 1.02
C ALA A 249 -21.46 19.43 2.45
N ILE A 250 -21.71 18.15 2.74
CA ILE A 250 -21.40 17.54 4.04
C ILE A 250 -19.89 17.58 4.32
N GLN A 251 -19.07 17.20 3.34
CA GLN A 251 -17.61 17.24 3.46
C GLN A 251 -17.09 18.66 3.70
N LEU A 252 -17.67 19.67 3.03
CA LEU A 252 -17.30 21.08 3.25
C LEU A 252 -17.65 21.54 4.66
N VAL A 253 -18.80 21.14 5.20
CA VAL A 253 -19.21 21.45 6.57
C VAL A 253 -18.27 20.77 7.57
N GLN A 254 -17.93 19.50 7.35
CA GLN A 254 -16.99 18.76 8.21
C GLN A 254 -15.59 19.38 8.18
N TRP A 255 -15.07 19.71 7.00
CA TRP A 255 -13.79 20.39 6.83
C TRP A 255 -13.76 21.76 7.53
N ARG A 256 -14.84 22.55 7.40
CA ARG A 256 -14.97 23.83 8.15
C ARG A 256 -14.98 23.61 9.66
N ARG A 257 -15.68 22.60 10.16
CA ARG A 257 -15.70 22.28 11.59
C ARG A 257 -14.32 21.88 12.08
N GLN A 258 -13.60 21.04 11.34
CA GLN A 258 -12.25 20.59 11.70
C GLN A 258 -11.23 21.74 11.66
N THR A 259 -11.29 22.61 10.65
CA THR A 259 -10.39 23.77 10.56
C THR A 259 -10.64 24.81 11.65
N VAL A 260 -11.90 25.03 12.05
CA VAL A 260 -12.25 25.90 13.18
C VAL A 260 -11.81 25.27 14.50
N ALA A 261 -12.04 23.97 14.71
CA ALA A 261 -11.60 23.26 15.91
C ALA A 261 -10.07 23.28 16.06
N ALA A 262 -9.34 23.03 14.98
CA ALA A 262 -7.87 23.11 14.97
C ALA A 262 -7.36 24.54 15.23
N ALA A 263 -8.07 25.56 14.74
CA ALA A 263 -7.73 26.96 15.04
C ALA A 263 -7.99 27.31 16.52
N GLN A 264 -9.06 26.79 17.11
CA GLN A 264 -9.39 26.96 18.53
C GLN A 264 -8.38 26.23 19.43
N GLU A 265 -7.99 25.00 19.09
CA GLU A 265 -6.98 24.23 19.81
C GLU A 265 -5.61 24.91 19.75
N LYS A 266 -5.23 25.45 18.59
CA LYS A 266 -3.99 26.22 18.42
C LYS A 266 -4.02 27.54 19.19
N ALA A 267 -5.18 28.19 19.28
CA ALA A 267 -5.37 29.38 20.11
C ALA A 267 -5.34 29.04 21.61
N ALA A 268 -5.93 27.92 22.04
CA ALA A 268 -5.90 27.44 23.42
C ALA A 268 -4.48 27.04 23.85
N ALA A 269 -3.73 26.33 23.00
CA ALA A 269 -2.33 25.98 23.25
C ALA A 269 -1.43 27.23 23.33
N ALA A 270 -1.68 28.23 22.48
CA ALA A 270 -0.97 29.52 22.55
C ALA A 270 -1.31 30.30 23.82
N ALA A 271 -2.57 30.26 24.28
CA ALA A 271 -3.00 30.87 25.54
C ALA A 271 -2.33 30.18 26.74
N LEU A 272 -2.26 28.85 26.76
CA LEU A 272 -1.58 28.06 27.78
C LEU A 272 -0.08 28.37 27.86
N ALA A 273 0.56 28.58 26.70
CA ALA A 273 1.98 28.95 26.62
C ALA A 273 2.26 30.41 27.04
N SER A 274 1.24 31.27 27.09
CA SER A 274 1.36 32.69 27.46
C SER A 274 1.02 33.01 28.92
N GLY A 275 0.46 32.04 29.67
CA GLY A 275 0.15 32.18 31.09
C GLY A 275 1.34 31.79 31.97
N ALA A 276 2.03 32.78 32.52
CA ALA A 276 3.18 32.57 33.41
C ALA A 276 2.77 32.22 34.86
N GLY A 277 3.36 31.13 35.37
CA GLY A 277 3.98 31.03 36.70
C GLY A 277 3.11 31.12 37.96
N VAL A 278 2.84 29.96 38.58
CA VAL A 278 2.77 29.79 40.05
C VAL A 278 3.24 28.36 40.41
N GLY A 279 4.18 28.25 41.36
CA GLY A 279 4.30 27.08 42.23
C GLY A 279 5.39 26.05 41.89
N LYS A 280 6.62 26.32 42.35
CA LYS A 280 7.67 25.32 42.60
C LYS A 280 7.44 24.75 44.00
N GLU A 281 7.33 23.43 44.16
CA GLU A 281 7.75 22.63 45.32
C GLU A 281 7.38 21.15 45.03
N SER A 282 8.38 20.27 44.85
CA SER A 282 8.98 19.42 45.89
C SER A 282 8.40 18.01 45.81
N LEU A 283 9.23 17.06 45.38
CA LEU A 283 9.48 15.78 46.05
C LEU A 283 10.47 14.98 45.19
N LEU A 284 11.75 15.27 45.41
CA LEU A 284 12.80 14.27 45.32
C LEU A 284 12.65 13.43 46.59
N ASP A 285 12.35 12.15 46.44
CA ASP A 285 12.78 11.18 47.44
C ASP A 285 13.50 10.03 46.74
N LYS A 286 14.57 9.60 47.40
CA LYS A 286 15.57 8.65 46.93
C LYS A 286 15.31 7.29 47.58
N ASN A 287 15.79 6.26 46.87
CA ASN A 287 16.19 4.93 47.36
C ASN A 287 15.07 3.92 47.66
N ALA A 288 15.00 2.91 46.80
CA ALA A 288 15.22 1.53 47.20
C ALA A 288 15.88 0.81 46.01
N VAL A 289 17.10 0.33 46.23
CA VAL A 289 17.78 -0.65 45.40
C VAL A 289 17.44 -1.98 46.04
N GLU A 290 16.66 -2.80 45.36
CA GLU A 290 16.56 -4.22 45.63
C GLU A 290 17.07 -4.94 44.38
N GLU A 291 18.16 -5.67 44.59
CA GLU A 291 18.74 -6.63 43.65
C GLU A 291 17.86 -7.89 43.70
N GLU A 292 17.19 -8.24 42.60
CA GLU A 292 16.66 -9.58 42.37
C GLU A 292 16.90 -10.01 40.92
N GLU A 293 16.91 -11.34 40.78
CA GLU A 293 17.76 -12.19 39.93
C GLU A 293 17.49 -12.15 38.41
N GLU A 294 18.54 -12.48 37.64
CA GLU A 294 18.55 -12.63 36.17
C GLU A 294 17.60 -13.75 35.70
N GLU A 295 16.65 -13.41 34.83
CA GLU A 295 15.93 -14.35 33.97
C GLU A 295 15.97 -13.80 32.52
N ASP A 296 16.59 -14.55 31.62
CA ASP A 296 16.82 -14.19 30.20
C ASP A 296 15.50 -14.25 29.40
N ASP A 297 14.82 -13.12 29.25
CA ASP A 297 13.57 -12.98 28.49
C ASP A 297 13.76 -12.25 27.14
N ALA A 298 13.69 -13.02 26.05
CA ALA A 298 13.88 -12.56 24.68
C ALA A 298 12.62 -11.88 24.11
N SER A 299 12.49 -10.55 24.25
CA SER A 299 11.64 -9.75 23.36
C SER A 299 12.47 -9.19 22.19
N THR A 300 11.85 -8.92 21.03
CA THR A 300 12.54 -8.56 19.78
C THR A 300 12.00 -7.26 19.20
N PHE A 301 12.86 -6.33 18.78
CA PHE A 301 12.49 -5.03 18.22
C PHE A 301 12.64 -5.01 16.70
N GLY A 302 11.55 -4.71 15.99
CA GLY A 302 11.56 -4.59 14.53
C GLY A 302 11.89 -3.16 14.10
N LEU A 303 13.03 -2.96 13.43
CA LEU A 303 13.42 -1.69 12.83
C LEU A 303 13.15 -1.70 11.34
N GLU A 304 12.15 -0.94 10.93
CA GLU A 304 11.98 -0.54 9.54
C GLU A 304 12.33 0.97 9.47
N THR A 305 13.09 1.42 8.47
CA THR A 305 13.29 2.86 8.16
C THR A 305 13.16 3.08 6.65
N SER A 306 12.54 4.19 6.19
CA SER A 306 12.39 4.51 4.76
C SER A 306 12.45 6.00 4.39
N ASP A 307 12.83 6.29 3.13
CA ASP A 307 12.63 7.59 2.49
C ASP A 307 12.07 7.48 1.05
N LEU A 308 11.17 8.42 0.72
CA LEU A 308 10.54 8.76 -0.57
C LEU A 308 9.67 7.72 -1.29
N ALA A 309 8.37 7.84 -1.00
CA ALA A 309 7.21 7.25 -1.67
C ALA A 309 7.10 5.72 -1.51
N THR A 310 5.96 5.28 -0.99
CA THR A 310 5.55 3.87 -0.85
C THR A 310 6.30 3.01 0.18
N THR A 311 6.08 3.22 1.49
CA THR A 311 5.96 2.15 2.52
C THR A 311 5.64 2.73 3.92
N SER A 312 4.99 1.92 4.75
CA SER A 312 4.27 2.22 6.00
C SER A 312 5.14 2.39 7.26
N VAL A 313 6.25 3.12 7.15
CA VAL A 313 7.26 3.27 8.20
C VAL A 313 7.53 4.75 8.47
N ARG A 314 7.69 5.13 9.75
CA ARG A 314 7.79 6.54 10.16
C ARG A 314 9.17 6.98 10.64
N LEU A 315 10.00 6.05 11.12
CA LEU A 315 11.32 6.35 11.69
C LEU A 315 12.34 6.57 10.58
N ARG A 316 13.12 7.64 10.67
CA ARG A 316 14.11 8.00 9.64
C ARG A 316 15.48 8.27 10.22
N GLY A 317 16.42 7.46 9.77
CA GLY A 317 17.84 7.66 10.02
C GLY A 317 18.28 7.41 11.45
N VAL A 318 19.59 7.49 11.62
CA VAL A 318 20.31 7.06 12.83
C VAL A 318 19.87 7.79 14.10
N HIS A 319 19.54 9.08 13.98
CA HIS A 319 19.18 9.91 15.14
C HIS A 319 17.83 9.55 15.77
N GLU A 320 16.91 8.96 15.01
CA GLU A 320 15.63 8.48 15.53
C GLU A 320 15.72 7.02 15.99
N VAL A 321 16.55 6.21 15.32
CA VAL A 321 16.70 4.78 15.61
C VAL A 321 17.59 4.50 16.82
N GLN A 322 18.72 5.20 16.95
CA GLN A 322 19.68 4.94 18.02
C GLN A 322 19.03 4.98 19.42
N PRO A 323 18.24 6.02 19.79
CA PRO A 323 17.59 6.06 21.10
C PRO A 323 16.60 4.91 21.34
N LEU A 324 15.99 4.38 20.28
CA LEU A 324 15.08 3.24 20.38
C LEU A 324 15.84 1.96 20.72
N ILE A 325 16.99 1.73 20.08
CA ILE A 325 17.83 0.56 20.37
C ILE A 325 18.43 0.66 21.77
N GLU A 326 18.90 1.85 22.17
CA GLU A 326 19.43 2.08 23.53
C GLU A 326 18.36 1.79 24.59
N LEU A 327 17.13 2.26 24.37
CA LEU A 327 16.01 1.96 25.25
C LEU A 327 15.69 0.46 25.27
N PHE A 328 15.66 -0.18 24.11
CA PHE A 328 15.37 -1.60 24.02
C PHE A 328 16.39 -2.47 24.78
N LEU A 329 17.68 -2.14 24.64
CA LEU A 329 18.77 -2.76 25.39
C LEU A 329 18.69 -2.50 26.88
N SER A 330 18.20 -1.32 27.32
CA SER A 330 18.06 -1.03 28.75
C SER A 330 16.98 -1.86 29.45
N TYR A 331 16.04 -2.43 28.67
CA TYR A 331 15.07 -3.43 29.13
C TYR A 331 15.62 -4.87 29.05
N GLY A 332 16.91 -5.04 28.74
CA GLY A 332 17.56 -6.36 28.67
C GLY A 332 17.40 -7.07 27.33
N HIS A 333 16.71 -6.48 26.36
CA HIS A 333 16.43 -7.15 25.09
C HIS A 333 17.48 -6.89 24.01
N SER A 334 17.79 -7.91 23.21
CA SER A 334 18.91 -7.90 22.24
C SER A 334 18.49 -8.07 20.78
N HIS A 335 17.37 -8.73 20.52
CA HIS A 335 17.02 -9.19 19.18
C HIS A 335 16.46 -8.04 18.33
N ILE A 336 17.03 -7.82 17.14
CA ILE A 336 16.60 -6.78 16.21
C ILE A 336 16.18 -7.40 14.89
N ASP A 337 14.92 -7.18 14.49
CA ASP A 337 14.39 -7.66 13.22
C ASP A 337 14.46 -6.58 12.12
N SER A 338 15.09 -6.92 11.00
CA SER A 338 15.20 -6.09 9.79
C SER A 338 14.94 -6.94 8.54
N ALA A 339 14.94 -6.33 7.35
CA ALA A 339 14.89 -7.02 6.08
C ALA A 339 15.43 -6.14 4.96
N ARG A 340 15.92 -6.75 3.89
CA ARG A 340 16.33 -6.04 2.68
C ARG A 340 15.25 -5.15 2.09
N THR A 341 14.01 -5.62 2.14
CA THR A 341 12.87 -4.90 1.57
C THR A 341 12.45 -3.72 2.44
N TYR A 342 12.99 -3.61 3.66
CA TYR A 342 12.74 -2.50 4.58
C TYR A 342 13.65 -1.32 4.27
N THR A 343 13.63 -0.89 3.01
CA THR A 343 14.17 0.40 2.56
C THR A 343 15.62 0.64 3.02
N ASP A 344 15.91 1.55 3.97
CA ASP A 344 17.27 1.81 4.44
C ASP A 344 17.58 1.21 5.83
N SER A 345 16.74 0.31 6.35
CA SER A 345 16.86 -0.24 7.71
C SER A 345 18.23 -0.87 7.98
N GLU A 346 18.71 -1.75 7.10
CA GLU A 346 20.03 -2.39 7.24
C GLU A 346 21.17 -1.35 7.29
N ALA A 347 21.08 -0.30 6.46
CA ALA A 347 22.09 0.76 6.41
C ALA A 347 22.02 1.69 7.63
N VAL A 348 20.83 1.92 8.19
CA VAL A 348 20.66 2.66 9.44
C VAL A 348 21.19 1.85 10.61
N LEU A 349 20.90 0.55 10.68
CA LEU A 349 21.43 -0.35 11.70
C LEU A 349 22.96 -0.36 11.70
N ALA A 350 23.60 -0.47 10.53
CA ALA A 350 25.07 -0.38 10.42
C ALA A 350 25.64 0.90 11.06
N GLN A 351 24.99 2.04 10.82
CA GLN A 351 25.41 3.32 11.38
C GLN A 351 25.15 3.41 12.89
N VAL A 352 24.08 2.79 13.39
CA VAL A 352 23.76 2.75 14.83
C VAL A 352 24.78 1.87 15.56
N LEU A 353 25.12 0.70 15.02
CA LEU A 353 26.14 -0.19 15.59
C LEU A 353 27.48 0.52 15.83
N LYS A 354 27.89 1.37 14.89
CA LYS A 354 29.12 2.18 15.00
C LYS A 354 29.07 3.28 16.07
N ARG A 355 27.86 3.71 16.46
CA ARG A 355 27.65 4.78 17.45
C ARG A 355 27.39 4.26 18.85
N LEU A 356 26.87 3.04 18.96
CA LEU A 356 26.65 2.40 20.25
C LEU A 356 27.98 2.08 20.96
N PRO A 357 28.01 2.09 22.30
CA PRO A 357 29.14 1.54 23.05
C PRO A 357 29.41 0.10 22.61
N ALA A 358 30.69 -0.28 22.51
CA ALA A 358 31.07 -1.62 22.01
C ALA A 358 30.39 -2.77 22.77
N LYS A 359 30.21 -2.62 24.10
CA LYS A 359 29.50 -3.57 24.97
C LYS A 359 28.02 -3.75 24.63
N ASP A 360 27.39 -2.72 24.09
CA ASP A 360 25.95 -2.69 23.78
C ASP A 360 25.75 -3.17 22.35
N ALA A 361 26.61 -2.73 21.43
CA ALA A 361 26.64 -3.23 20.05
C ALA A 361 26.88 -4.75 19.99
N SER A 362 27.75 -5.30 20.86
CA SER A 362 28.03 -6.74 20.90
C SER A 362 26.88 -7.60 21.42
N LYS A 363 25.89 -6.99 22.09
CA LYS A 363 24.69 -7.69 22.56
C LYS A 363 23.65 -7.85 21.47
N LEU A 364 23.68 -7.04 20.41
CA LEU A 364 22.60 -7.01 19.43
C LEU A 364 22.59 -8.27 18.56
N GLU A 365 21.43 -8.91 18.53
CA GLU A 365 21.15 -10.12 17.78
C GLU A 365 20.33 -9.77 16.54
N ILE A 366 21.03 -9.52 15.43
CA ILE A 366 20.40 -8.98 14.23
C ILE A 366 19.81 -10.11 13.38
N ALA A 367 18.55 -9.95 12.98
CA ALA A 367 17.89 -10.75 11.98
C ALA A 367 17.69 -9.96 10.67
N THR A 368 17.89 -10.62 9.53
CA THR A 368 17.53 -10.08 8.21
C THR A 368 16.85 -11.13 7.34
N LYS A 369 16.26 -10.69 6.21
CA LYS A 369 15.40 -11.54 5.37
C LYS A 369 15.57 -11.28 3.88
N VAL A 370 15.35 -12.33 3.09
CA VAL A 370 15.22 -12.27 1.63
C VAL A 370 13.77 -12.50 1.18
N PHE A 371 13.19 -11.52 0.48
CA PHE A 371 11.83 -11.61 -0.07
C PHE A 371 11.82 -12.10 -1.52
N PRO A 372 10.90 -12.99 -1.92
CA PRO A 372 10.89 -13.62 -3.23
C PRO A 372 10.22 -12.73 -4.32
N GLN A 373 10.62 -11.47 -4.41
CA GLN A 373 10.09 -10.54 -5.42
C GLN A 373 11.19 -9.82 -6.20
N PRO A 374 11.26 -9.98 -7.53
CA PRO A 374 10.37 -10.80 -8.38
C PRO A 374 10.55 -12.32 -8.15
N PRO A 375 9.66 -13.17 -8.69
CA PRO A 375 9.83 -14.63 -8.68
C PRO A 375 11.21 -15.04 -9.23
N GLY A 376 11.86 -16.01 -8.60
CA GLY A 376 13.22 -16.46 -8.93
C GLY A 376 14.28 -15.86 -8.00
N ASN A 377 13.88 -15.00 -7.06
CA ASN A 377 14.77 -14.42 -6.06
C ASN A 377 15.25 -15.43 -5.01
N HIS A 378 14.59 -16.58 -4.90
CA HIS A 378 15.06 -17.68 -4.04
C HIS A 378 15.85 -18.76 -4.79
N THR A 379 16.27 -18.51 -6.04
CA THR A 379 17.29 -19.34 -6.70
C THR A 379 18.58 -19.31 -5.91
N LYS A 380 19.41 -20.34 -6.07
CA LYS A 380 20.64 -20.49 -5.29
C LYS A 380 21.57 -19.28 -5.39
N GLU A 381 21.78 -18.79 -6.61
CA GLU A 381 22.59 -17.59 -6.85
C GLU A 381 22.00 -16.36 -6.15
N ASN A 382 20.69 -16.14 -6.28
CA ASN A 382 20.04 -14.95 -5.73
C ASN A 382 19.96 -14.95 -4.21
N VAL A 383 19.79 -16.10 -3.55
CA VAL A 383 19.85 -16.19 -2.07
C VAL A 383 21.24 -15.85 -1.56
N ILE A 384 22.29 -16.41 -2.16
CA ILE A 384 23.69 -16.15 -1.80
C ILE A 384 24.04 -14.68 -2.03
N LYS A 385 23.75 -14.17 -3.23
CA LYS A 385 23.92 -12.76 -3.58
C LYS A 385 23.12 -11.87 -2.63
N SER A 386 21.94 -12.33 -2.23
CA SER A 386 21.10 -11.62 -1.29
C SER A 386 21.84 -11.49 0.03
N LEU A 387 21.98 -12.54 0.84
CA LEU A 387 22.57 -12.40 2.17
C LEU A 387 23.95 -11.70 2.14
N THR A 388 24.80 -12.00 1.15
CA THR A 388 26.11 -11.32 0.98
C THR A 388 25.97 -9.79 0.90
N THR A 389 25.00 -9.30 0.15
CA THR A 389 24.74 -7.86 0.04
C THR A 389 24.21 -7.28 1.37
N SER A 390 23.42 -8.04 2.13
CA SER A 390 22.85 -7.56 3.40
C SER A 390 23.95 -7.41 4.44
N LEU A 391 24.84 -8.40 4.52
CA LEU A 391 26.04 -8.37 5.37
C LEU A 391 26.95 -7.19 5.03
N ALA A 392 27.15 -6.92 3.74
CA ALA A 392 27.94 -5.77 3.29
C ALA A 392 27.30 -4.42 3.68
N ILE A 393 25.96 -4.30 3.61
CA ILE A 393 25.23 -3.09 4.01
C ILE A 393 25.22 -2.92 5.53
N LEU A 394 25.00 -4.00 6.27
CA LEU A 394 25.05 -4.04 7.74
C LEU A 394 26.47 -3.82 8.27
N GLU A 395 27.48 -4.04 7.43
CA GLU A 395 28.90 -4.03 7.78
C GLU A 395 29.25 -5.06 8.88
N VAL A 396 28.67 -6.27 8.76
CA VAL A 396 28.91 -7.40 9.67
C VAL A 396 29.27 -8.66 8.88
N ASP A 397 30.03 -9.56 9.50
CA ASP A 397 30.43 -10.83 8.86
C ASP A 397 29.33 -11.91 8.91
N SER A 398 28.45 -11.82 9.92
CA SER A 398 27.35 -12.74 10.18
C SER A 398 26.18 -12.02 10.85
N VAL A 399 24.96 -12.53 10.65
CA VAL A 399 23.75 -12.17 11.41
C VAL A 399 23.35 -13.29 12.37
N GLU A 400 22.51 -12.99 13.35
CA GLU A 400 21.96 -14.00 14.27
C GLU A 400 20.99 -14.92 13.52
N VAL A 401 19.98 -14.33 12.86
CA VAL A 401 18.96 -15.08 12.13
C VAL A 401 18.87 -14.62 10.67
N PHE A 402 18.90 -15.57 9.74
CA PHE A 402 18.58 -15.32 8.34
C PHE A 402 17.23 -15.93 7.98
N TYR A 403 16.27 -15.10 7.61
CA TYR A 403 14.93 -15.53 7.22
C TYR A 403 14.76 -15.67 5.71
N LEU A 404 14.13 -16.77 5.29
CA LEU A 404 13.36 -16.79 4.05
C LEU A 404 12.02 -16.10 4.32
N HIS A 405 11.79 -14.92 3.73
CA HIS A 405 10.71 -14.00 4.14
C HIS A 405 9.30 -14.46 3.68
N ALA A 406 9.23 -15.23 2.60
CA ALA A 406 8.01 -15.88 2.09
C ALA A 406 8.39 -16.97 1.09
N ARG A 407 7.50 -17.92 0.81
CA ARG A 407 7.73 -19.01 -0.15
C ARG A 407 7.81 -18.50 -1.61
N ASP A 408 8.93 -18.72 -2.29
CA ASP A 408 9.06 -18.51 -3.73
C ASP A 408 8.57 -19.72 -4.56
N HIS A 409 7.29 -19.79 -4.88
CA HIS A 409 6.75 -20.94 -5.63
C HIS A 409 7.36 -21.16 -7.03
N SER A 410 8.11 -20.19 -7.57
CA SER A 410 8.80 -20.37 -8.86
C SER A 410 10.11 -21.16 -8.75
N VAL A 411 10.62 -21.37 -7.53
CA VAL A 411 11.89 -22.08 -7.27
C VAL A 411 11.65 -23.32 -6.41
N PRO A 412 12.23 -24.49 -6.75
CA PRO A 412 12.21 -25.67 -5.90
C PRO A 412 12.87 -25.41 -4.53
N LEU A 413 12.27 -25.92 -3.45
CA LEU A 413 12.78 -25.70 -2.08
C LEU A 413 14.20 -26.25 -1.92
N GLU A 414 14.51 -27.37 -2.56
CA GLU A 414 15.84 -28.00 -2.50
C GLU A 414 16.95 -27.08 -3.00
N GLU A 415 16.69 -26.29 -4.04
CA GLU A 415 17.66 -25.32 -4.57
C GLU A 415 17.89 -24.18 -3.58
N THR A 416 16.80 -23.62 -3.05
CA THR A 416 16.86 -22.56 -2.03
C THR A 416 17.59 -23.04 -0.78
N LEU A 417 17.26 -24.23 -0.28
CA LEU A 417 17.83 -24.80 0.95
C LEU A 417 19.29 -25.20 0.77
N GLU A 418 19.72 -25.61 -0.43
CA GLU A 418 21.13 -25.82 -0.72
C GLU A 418 21.92 -24.51 -0.56
N ALA A 419 21.39 -23.39 -1.06
CA ALA A 419 22.00 -22.07 -0.92
C ALA A 419 22.11 -21.62 0.53
N VAL A 420 21.03 -21.83 1.30
CA VAL A 420 20.95 -21.53 2.72
C VAL A 420 21.99 -22.33 3.51
N ASP A 421 22.11 -23.64 3.25
CA ASP A 421 23.09 -24.49 3.92
C ASP A 421 24.54 -24.11 3.59
N GLN A 422 24.82 -23.71 2.34
CA GLN A 422 26.14 -23.17 1.96
C GLN A 422 26.49 -21.92 2.74
N LEU A 423 25.56 -20.98 2.89
CA LEU A 423 25.73 -19.76 3.67
C LEU A 423 25.90 -20.05 5.17
N TYR A 424 25.14 -21.01 5.71
CA TYR A 424 25.28 -21.47 7.09
C TYR A 424 26.67 -22.03 7.37
N LYS A 425 27.13 -22.97 6.54
CA LYS A 425 28.46 -23.58 6.66
C LYS A 425 29.59 -22.56 6.48
N ALA A 426 29.35 -21.50 5.72
CA ALA A 426 30.27 -20.37 5.57
C ALA A 426 30.21 -19.37 6.76
N GLY A 427 29.39 -19.64 7.78
CA GLY A 427 29.26 -18.81 8.98
C GLY A 427 28.61 -17.45 8.72
N LYS A 428 27.75 -17.34 7.71
CA LYS A 428 27.09 -16.07 7.33
C LYS A 428 25.84 -15.75 8.16
N PHE A 429 25.33 -16.74 8.88
CA PHE A 429 24.28 -16.58 9.88
C PHE A 429 24.36 -17.72 10.90
N LYS A 430 23.82 -17.53 12.11
CA LYS A 430 23.83 -18.57 13.15
C LYS A 430 22.59 -19.47 13.13
N HIS A 431 21.42 -18.91 12.82
CA HIS A 431 20.17 -19.63 12.81
C HIS A 431 19.35 -19.38 11.54
N LEU A 432 18.73 -20.44 11.02
CA LEU A 432 17.77 -20.34 9.92
C LEU A 432 16.39 -19.98 10.46
N GLY A 433 15.80 -18.93 9.89
CA GLY A 433 14.41 -18.59 10.07
C GLY A 433 13.59 -18.79 8.78
N ILE A 434 12.31 -19.06 8.92
CA ILE A 434 11.35 -19.03 7.81
C ILE A 434 10.15 -18.17 8.19
N SER A 435 9.56 -17.51 7.20
CA SER A 435 8.46 -16.58 7.44
C SER A 435 7.36 -16.73 6.41
N ASN A 436 6.11 -16.78 6.87
CA ASN A 436 4.91 -16.92 6.03
C ASN A 436 4.92 -18.20 5.16
N TYR A 437 5.35 -19.33 5.73
CA TYR A 437 5.34 -20.66 5.10
C TYR A 437 4.15 -21.46 5.61
N SER A 438 3.45 -22.20 4.74
CA SER A 438 2.36 -23.08 5.18
C SER A 438 2.90 -24.27 5.98
N VAL A 439 2.06 -24.89 6.81
CA VAL A 439 2.39 -26.15 7.52
C VAL A 439 3.02 -27.19 6.58
N LYS A 440 2.45 -27.34 5.37
CA LYS A 440 2.98 -28.27 4.37
C LYS A 440 4.38 -27.89 3.89
N ASP A 441 4.64 -26.61 3.68
CA ASP A 441 5.96 -26.16 3.29
C ASP A 441 6.97 -26.37 4.43
N ILE A 442 6.57 -26.15 5.69
CA ILE A 442 7.40 -26.41 6.87
C ILE A 442 7.79 -27.89 6.94
N GLU A 443 6.84 -28.80 6.80
CA GLU A 443 7.12 -30.24 6.74
C GLU A 443 8.06 -30.60 5.59
N THR A 444 7.80 -30.04 4.40
CA THR A 444 8.63 -30.28 3.22
C THR A 444 10.06 -29.80 3.44
N ILE A 445 10.25 -28.61 4.00
CA ILE A 445 11.56 -28.06 4.35
C ILE A 445 12.27 -28.97 5.35
N TRP A 446 11.57 -29.36 6.41
CA TRP A 446 12.13 -30.22 7.45
C TRP A 446 12.64 -31.55 6.87
N ASP A 447 11.83 -32.20 6.04
CA ASP A 447 12.18 -33.46 5.38
C ASP A 447 13.38 -33.32 4.45
N ILE A 448 13.42 -32.25 3.65
CA ILE A 448 14.57 -31.96 2.77
C ILE A 448 15.84 -31.76 3.61
N CYS A 449 15.78 -30.91 4.63
CA CYS A 449 16.94 -30.61 5.47
C CYS A 449 17.46 -31.86 6.18
N ARG A 450 16.56 -32.66 6.76
CA ARG A 450 16.89 -33.94 7.41
C ARG A 450 17.54 -34.93 6.43
N LYS A 451 16.95 -35.09 5.24
CA LYS A 451 17.44 -36.04 4.22
C LYS A 451 18.80 -35.64 3.65
N LYS A 452 19.04 -34.34 3.51
CA LYS A 452 20.28 -33.79 2.91
C LYS A 452 21.37 -33.47 3.95
N GLY A 453 21.03 -33.48 5.24
CA GLY A 453 21.93 -33.01 6.30
C GLY A 453 22.18 -31.51 6.22
N TYR A 454 21.16 -30.73 5.83
CA TYR A 454 21.21 -29.27 5.83
C TYR A 454 20.77 -28.71 7.19
N VAL A 455 21.16 -27.46 7.46
CA VAL A 455 20.62 -26.70 8.59
C VAL A 455 19.08 -26.70 8.58
N THR A 456 18.48 -27.01 9.72
CA THR A 456 17.03 -26.96 9.91
C THR A 456 16.60 -25.58 10.41
N PRO A 457 15.39 -25.10 10.05
CA PRO A 457 14.84 -23.89 10.64
C PRO A 457 14.71 -24.02 12.16
N LEU A 458 15.10 -22.97 12.89
CA LEU A 458 14.87 -22.83 14.33
C LEU A 458 13.81 -21.77 14.62
N TYR A 459 13.66 -20.77 13.75
CA TYR A 459 12.73 -19.66 13.94
C TYR A 459 11.63 -19.69 12.89
N TYR A 460 10.39 -19.50 13.32
CA TYR A 460 9.26 -19.21 12.46
C TYR A 460 8.76 -17.80 12.78
N GLN A 461 8.84 -16.90 11.81
CA GLN A 461 8.24 -15.58 11.95
C GLN A 461 7.02 -15.51 11.05
N GLY A 462 5.82 -15.56 11.57
CA GLY A 462 4.67 -15.63 10.67
C GLY A 462 3.41 -15.05 11.22
N MET A 463 2.49 -14.92 10.29
CA MET A 463 1.05 -14.83 10.50
C MET A 463 0.53 -16.05 9.72
N GLY A 464 0.14 -17.13 10.39
CA GLY A 464 0.03 -18.47 9.79
C GLY A 464 -0.87 -18.56 8.54
N HIS A 465 -0.62 -19.57 7.70
CA HIS A 465 -1.38 -19.90 6.49
C HIS A 465 -2.29 -21.13 6.69
N SER A 466 -3.58 -21.05 6.35
CA SER A 466 -4.40 -22.27 6.26
C SER A 466 -4.14 -23.01 4.92
N GLN A 467 -4.17 -24.34 4.98
CA GLN A 467 -3.92 -25.24 3.86
C GLN A 467 -4.98 -25.07 2.75
N ASN A 468 -4.63 -24.44 1.63
CA ASN A 468 -4.83 -24.96 0.27
C ASN A 468 -4.40 -23.96 -0.82
N ARG A 469 -4.09 -24.51 -1.99
CA ARG A 469 -3.36 -23.93 -3.12
C ARG A 469 -3.78 -22.52 -3.62
N GLN A 470 -2.73 -21.80 -4.03
CA GLN A 470 -2.61 -21.06 -5.30
C GLN A 470 -3.57 -19.89 -5.53
N VAL A 471 -3.39 -18.76 -4.83
CA VAL A 471 -3.77 -17.45 -5.37
C VAL A 471 -2.85 -16.37 -4.79
N ASP A 472 -2.33 -15.50 -5.67
CA ASP A 472 -1.62 -14.25 -5.43
C ASP A 472 -1.41 -13.80 -3.97
N LEU A 473 -0.16 -13.42 -3.66
CA LEU A 473 0.24 -12.68 -2.44
C LEU A 473 -0.54 -11.38 -2.20
N THR A 474 -1.40 -10.96 -3.14
CA THR A 474 -2.29 -9.80 -3.02
C THR A 474 -3.72 -10.15 -2.58
N ARG A 475 -4.11 -11.44 -2.61
CA ARG A 475 -5.50 -11.91 -2.41
C ARG A 475 -5.69 -12.90 -1.25
N SER A 476 -4.64 -13.60 -0.82
CA SER A 476 -4.69 -14.27 0.49
C SER A 476 -4.47 -13.17 1.53
N SER A 477 -5.49 -12.82 2.33
CA SER A 477 -5.41 -11.69 3.26
C SER A 477 -6.14 -11.96 4.57
N ASN A 478 -5.97 -13.17 5.10
CA ASN A 478 -6.33 -13.53 6.47
C ASN A 478 -5.06 -14.02 7.14
N PHE A 479 -4.41 -13.15 7.90
CA PHE A 479 -3.03 -13.34 8.35
C PHE A 479 -2.85 -12.76 9.74
N GLN A 480 -3.10 -13.46 10.85
CA GLN A 480 -2.86 -12.81 12.16
C GLN A 480 -2.57 -13.78 13.31
N TYR A 481 -1.71 -13.32 14.24
CA TYR A 481 -1.79 -13.66 15.66
C TYR A 481 -1.94 -12.38 16.48
N SER A 482 -3.17 -12.11 16.88
CA SER A 482 -3.57 -11.06 17.83
C SER A 482 -4.76 -11.58 18.63
N PRO A 483 -5.18 -10.91 19.73
CA PRO A 483 -6.34 -11.37 20.50
C PRO A 483 -7.58 -11.56 19.62
N ILE A 484 -7.78 -10.73 18.59
CA ILE A 484 -8.94 -10.79 17.70
C ILE A 484 -8.74 -11.67 16.45
N ALA A 485 -7.58 -12.29 16.30
CA ALA A 485 -7.29 -13.21 15.20
C ALA A 485 -6.07 -14.07 15.52
N ARG A 486 -6.31 -15.26 16.11
CA ARG A 486 -5.26 -16.17 16.62
C ARG A 486 -5.23 -17.57 15.99
N ASP A 487 -6.25 -17.94 15.21
CA ASP A 487 -6.43 -19.31 14.73
C ASP A 487 -5.30 -19.81 13.82
N ASP A 488 -4.64 -18.89 13.09
CA ASP A 488 -3.56 -19.25 12.18
C ASP A 488 -2.32 -19.72 12.95
N TYR A 489 -2.05 -19.16 14.13
CA TYR A 489 -1.02 -19.65 15.05
C TYR A 489 -1.38 -21.05 15.56
N LEU A 490 -2.64 -21.28 15.94
CA LEU A 490 -3.08 -22.59 16.45
C LEU A 490 -2.82 -23.71 15.42
N ILE A 491 -3.00 -23.43 14.13
CA ILE A 491 -2.67 -24.36 13.04
C ILE A 491 -1.16 -24.64 12.94
N HIS A 492 -0.31 -23.64 13.22
CA HIS A 492 1.15 -23.80 13.13
C HIS A 492 1.75 -24.35 14.41
N LYS A 493 1.14 -24.09 15.57
CA LYS A 493 1.70 -24.44 16.89
C LYS A 493 2.10 -25.90 16.95
N GLU A 494 1.19 -26.80 16.55
CA GLU A 494 1.47 -28.25 16.57
C GLU A 494 2.70 -28.63 15.74
N ILE A 495 2.87 -28.03 14.55
CA ILE A 495 4.00 -28.36 13.67
C ILE A 495 5.29 -27.69 14.15
N LEU A 496 5.21 -26.48 14.70
CA LEU A 496 6.35 -25.77 15.25
C LEU A 496 6.87 -26.49 16.50
N ASP A 497 5.99 -26.90 17.41
CA ASP A 497 6.33 -27.70 18.59
C ASP A 497 6.96 -29.04 18.20
N LYS A 498 6.38 -29.74 17.21
CA LYS A 498 6.91 -31.02 16.68
C LYS A 498 8.36 -30.89 16.19
N TYR A 499 8.72 -29.75 15.63
CA TYR A 499 10.06 -29.49 15.09
C TYR A 499 10.92 -28.59 15.99
N ASN A 500 10.44 -28.29 17.21
CA ASN A 500 11.11 -27.43 18.17
C ASN A 500 11.51 -26.05 17.58
N MET A 501 10.58 -25.46 16.82
CA MET A 501 10.75 -24.15 16.20
C MET A 501 10.11 -23.07 17.07
N ARG A 502 10.84 -21.98 17.31
CA ARG A 502 10.37 -20.81 18.08
C ARG A 502 9.50 -19.91 17.22
N TYR A 503 8.37 -19.45 17.74
CA TYR A 503 7.46 -18.58 17.02
C TYR A 503 7.71 -17.11 17.34
N PHE A 504 7.83 -16.28 16.31
CA PHE A 504 8.00 -14.84 16.43
C PHE A 504 6.81 -14.15 15.79
N THR A 505 5.92 -13.60 16.61
CA THR A 505 4.74 -12.88 16.13
C THR A 505 5.09 -11.47 15.70
N TYR A 506 4.60 -11.05 14.54
CA TYR A 506 4.60 -9.65 14.12
C TYR A 506 3.16 -9.12 14.03
N ASN A 507 3.00 -7.79 14.00
CA ASN A 507 1.69 -7.12 14.06
C ASN A 507 0.88 -7.39 15.34
N SER A 508 1.53 -7.52 16.50
CA SER A 508 0.89 -7.76 17.81
C SER A 508 -0.20 -6.74 18.19
N LEU A 509 -0.15 -5.53 17.60
CA LEU A 509 -1.16 -4.47 17.78
C LEU A 509 -2.07 -4.28 16.55
N ALA A 510 -2.20 -5.28 15.68
CA ALA A 510 -3.05 -5.24 14.49
C ALA A 510 -2.79 -4.01 13.61
N ALA A 511 -1.51 -3.77 13.28
CA ALA A 511 -1.05 -2.59 12.54
C ALA A 511 -1.44 -1.22 13.16
N GLY A 512 -1.80 -1.20 14.45
CA GLY A 512 -2.21 -0.02 15.21
C GLY A 512 -3.72 0.06 15.50
N VAL A 513 -4.55 -0.87 14.99
CA VAL A 513 -5.99 -0.88 15.27
C VAL A 513 -6.27 -1.14 16.75
N LEU A 514 -5.52 -2.05 17.38
CA LEU A 514 -5.65 -2.39 18.80
C LEU A 514 -5.01 -1.34 19.74
N THR A 515 -4.79 -0.10 19.27
CA THR A 515 -4.35 0.99 20.16
C THR A 515 -5.49 1.93 20.56
N GLY A 516 -6.72 1.69 20.09
CA GLY A 516 -7.87 2.57 20.35
C GLY A 516 -7.80 3.94 19.68
N LYS A 517 -6.85 4.14 18.74
CA LYS A 517 -6.67 5.41 18.00
C LYS A 517 -7.61 5.50 16.79
N HIS A 518 -8.21 4.38 16.40
CA HIS A 518 -9.12 4.24 15.28
C HIS A 518 -10.51 3.95 15.83
N SER A 519 -11.54 4.58 15.27
CA SER A 519 -12.93 4.28 15.60
C SER A 519 -13.73 4.12 14.31
N PHE A 520 -14.75 3.28 14.34
CA PHE A 520 -15.65 3.06 13.21
C PHE A 520 -16.27 4.38 12.70
N SER A 521 -16.64 5.27 13.63
CA SER A 521 -17.30 6.54 13.33
C SER A 521 -16.37 7.69 12.93
N GLY A 522 -15.05 7.56 13.16
CA GLY A 522 -14.08 8.66 13.08
C GLY A 522 -13.16 8.66 11.86
N GLY A 523 -13.16 7.59 11.06
CA GLY A 523 -12.22 7.41 9.95
C GLY A 523 -10.76 7.27 10.41
N ALA A 524 -9.82 7.11 9.47
CA ALA A 524 -8.40 7.04 9.79
C ALA A 524 -7.87 8.43 10.18
N ARG A 525 -7.25 8.56 11.37
CA ARG A 525 -6.67 9.83 11.84
C ARG A 525 -5.43 10.23 11.02
N GLU A 526 -5.24 11.52 10.78
CA GLU A 526 -4.08 12.03 10.05
C GLU A 526 -2.76 11.55 10.66
N GLY A 527 -1.81 11.19 9.79
CA GLY A 527 -0.52 10.66 10.19
C GLY A 527 -0.55 9.20 10.69
N THR A 528 -1.72 8.53 10.75
CA THR A 528 -1.79 7.10 11.09
C THR A 528 -1.44 6.18 9.91
N ARG A 529 -1.17 4.89 10.16
CA ARG A 529 -0.85 3.90 9.12
C ARG A 529 -1.98 3.78 8.07
N PHE A 530 -3.23 3.97 8.50
CA PHE A 530 -4.43 3.87 7.67
C PHE A 530 -4.81 5.16 6.92
N HIS A 531 -4.13 6.29 7.14
CA HIS A 531 -4.52 7.59 6.55
C HIS A 531 -3.94 7.86 5.15
N GLN A 532 -2.86 7.18 4.74
CA GLN A 532 -2.25 7.41 3.43
C GLN A 532 -2.73 6.37 2.42
N ASN A 533 -2.99 6.74 1.15
CA ASN A 533 -3.17 5.77 0.06
C ASN A 533 -1.80 5.47 -0.53
N SER A 534 -1.16 4.40 -0.04
CA SER A 534 -0.02 3.74 -0.68
C SER A 534 -0.39 2.27 -0.85
N GLY A 535 0.14 1.55 -1.85
CA GLY A 535 -0.30 0.17 -2.13
C GLY A 535 -0.19 -0.81 -0.95
N HIS A 536 0.69 -0.54 0.02
CA HIS A 536 0.81 -1.27 1.29
C HIS A 536 -0.36 -0.99 2.26
N ASN A 537 -0.92 0.22 2.23
CA ASN A 537 -2.05 0.61 3.05
C ASN A 537 -3.35 -0.02 2.54
N ASP A 538 -3.44 -0.40 1.26
CA ASP A 538 -4.60 -1.15 0.75
C ASP A 538 -4.67 -2.56 1.35
N LEU A 539 -3.54 -3.23 1.61
CA LEU A 539 -3.53 -4.51 2.31
C LEU A 539 -4.03 -4.36 3.74
N TRP A 540 -3.46 -3.42 4.51
CA TRP A 540 -3.88 -3.20 5.89
C TRP A 540 -5.32 -2.71 6.00
N ASN A 541 -5.78 -1.86 5.09
CA ASN A 541 -7.18 -1.46 5.02
C ASN A 541 -8.09 -2.66 4.72
N ARG A 542 -7.73 -3.54 3.78
CA ARG A 542 -8.51 -4.75 3.51
C ARG A 542 -8.60 -5.69 4.72
N VAL A 543 -7.50 -5.83 5.46
CA VAL A 543 -7.41 -6.77 6.59
C VAL A 543 -8.07 -6.22 7.86
N PHE A 544 -7.79 -4.97 8.22
CA PHE A 544 -8.17 -4.41 9.53
C PHE A 544 -9.28 -3.37 9.48
N TRP A 545 -9.51 -2.74 8.32
CA TRP A 545 -10.53 -1.70 8.17
C TRP A 545 -11.88 -2.30 7.80
N ASN A 546 -12.31 -3.28 8.61
CA ASN A 546 -13.58 -4.00 8.52
C ASN A 546 -14.51 -3.54 9.65
N GLU A 547 -15.80 -3.37 9.35
CA GLU A 547 -16.80 -2.93 10.33
C GLU A 547 -16.89 -3.83 11.57
N ASP A 548 -16.89 -5.15 11.40
CA ASP A 548 -16.98 -6.11 12.51
C ASP A 548 -15.71 -6.06 13.39
N ILE A 549 -14.54 -5.91 12.77
CA ILE A 549 -13.26 -5.70 13.49
C ILE A 549 -13.29 -4.38 14.27
N LEU A 550 -13.73 -3.29 13.64
CA LEU A 550 -13.80 -1.99 14.30
C LEU A 550 -14.83 -1.97 15.44
N LYS A 551 -15.94 -2.69 15.31
CA LYS A 551 -16.91 -2.90 16.40
C LYS A 551 -16.30 -3.66 17.56
N ALA A 552 -15.60 -4.76 17.30
CA ALA A 552 -14.92 -5.54 18.33
C ALA A 552 -13.87 -4.68 19.07
N VAL A 553 -13.11 -3.87 18.33
CA VAL A 553 -12.14 -2.91 18.89
C VAL A 553 -12.82 -1.83 19.74
N ASP A 554 -13.97 -1.30 19.31
CA ASP A 554 -14.74 -0.32 20.09
C ASP A 554 -15.29 -0.94 21.39
N VAL A 555 -15.70 -2.22 21.37
CA VAL A 555 -16.12 -2.96 22.57
C VAL A 555 -14.95 -3.14 23.54
N LEU A 556 -13.80 -3.59 23.05
CA LEU A 556 -12.57 -3.72 23.84
C LEU A 556 -12.11 -2.37 24.39
N GLY A 557 -12.20 -1.31 23.61
CA GLY A 557 -11.87 0.05 24.04
C GLY A 557 -12.71 0.51 25.24
N LYS A 558 -14.01 0.16 25.27
CA LYS A 558 -14.88 0.45 26.42
C LYS A 558 -14.56 -0.42 27.63
N ALA A 559 -14.34 -1.71 27.42
CA ALA A 559 -14.01 -2.63 28.50
C ALA A 559 -12.71 -2.21 29.21
N THR A 560 -11.66 -1.94 28.43
CA THR A 560 -10.35 -1.50 28.93
C THR A 560 -10.42 -0.13 29.62
N ALA A 561 -11.23 0.81 29.11
CA ALA A 561 -11.46 2.11 29.75
C ALA A 561 -12.13 1.99 31.13
N ASN A 562 -13.03 1.03 31.34
CA ASN A 562 -13.68 0.81 32.65
C ASN A 562 -12.68 0.35 33.72
N GLU A 563 -11.64 -0.37 33.30
CA GLU A 563 -10.55 -0.87 34.16
C GLU A 563 -9.38 0.13 34.26
N GLY A 564 -9.46 1.27 33.57
CA GLY A 564 -8.39 2.28 33.55
C GLY A 564 -7.11 1.84 32.80
N ILE A 565 -7.19 0.79 31.98
CA ILE A 565 -6.05 0.24 31.24
C ILE A 565 -6.14 0.68 29.77
N PRO A 566 -5.10 1.27 29.16
CA PRO A 566 -5.13 1.57 27.73
C PRO A 566 -5.23 0.31 26.86
N LEU A 567 -6.02 0.33 25.79
CA LEU A 567 -6.21 -0.85 24.92
C LEU A 567 -4.90 -1.44 24.36
N ALA A 568 -3.92 -0.59 24.03
CA ALA A 568 -2.60 -1.05 23.56
C ALA A 568 -1.86 -1.83 24.64
N GLU A 569 -1.87 -1.32 25.88
CA GLU A 569 -1.29 -2.01 27.03
C GLU A 569 -2.02 -3.33 27.30
N ALA A 570 -3.35 -3.29 27.30
CA ALA A 570 -4.16 -4.49 27.51
C ALA A 570 -3.84 -5.57 26.47
N THR A 571 -3.72 -5.18 25.20
CA THR A 571 -3.37 -6.09 24.11
C THR A 571 -2.00 -6.73 24.31
N LEU A 572 -0.97 -5.95 24.68
CA LEU A 572 0.37 -6.50 24.89
C LEU A 572 0.45 -7.41 26.11
N ARG A 573 -0.22 -7.05 27.22
CA ARG A 573 -0.34 -7.92 28.40
C ARG A 573 -1.09 -9.20 28.09
N TRP A 574 -2.14 -9.14 27.27
CA TRP A 574 -2.81 -10.34 26.77
C TRP A 574 -1.86 -11.22 25.97
N MET A 575 -1.07 -10.63 25.05
CA MET A 575 -0.10 -11.39 24.25
C MET A 575 0.96 -12.08 25.13
N ARG A 576 1.44 -11.42 26.18
CA ARG A 576 2.46 -11.99 27.08
C ARG A 576 1.92 -13.06 28.03
N HIS A 577 0.71 -12.86 28.59
CA HIS A 577 0.23 -13.67 29.73
C HIS A 577 -0.94 -14.59 29.42
N HIS A 578 -1.69 -14.31 28.36
CA HIS A 578 -2.99 -14.95 28.09
C HIS A 578 -3.08 -15.55 26.69
N SER A 579 -2.00 -15.45 25.94
CA SER A 579 -1.86 -16.07 24.64
C SER A 579 -1.22 -17.46 24.79
N ASP A 580 -1.21 -18.21 23.70
CA ASP A 580 -0.60 -19.53 23.64
C ASP A 580 0.93 -19.48 23.42
N LEU A 581 1.51 -18.27 23.37
CA LEU A 581 2.95 -18.06 23.26
C LEU A 581 3.66 -18.57 24.51
N THR A 582 4.78 -19.23 24.29
CA THR A 582 5.67 -19.71 25.35
C THR A 582 6.77 -18.69 25.64
N GLU A 583 7.53 -18.89 26.72
CA GLU A 583 8.72 -18.08 27.05
C GLU A 583 9.80 -18.10 25.95
N ASN A 584 9.81 -19.15 25.12
CA ASN A 584 10.74 -19.28 23.99
C ASN A 584 10.24 -18.56 22.72
N ASP A 585 9.02 -18.03 22.73
CA ASP A 585 8.42 -17.32 21.61
C ASP A 585 8.64 -15.80 21.73
N GLY A 586 8.83 -15.14 20.58
CA GLY A 586 9.12 -13.72 20.51
C GLY A 586 7.89 -12.88 20.14
N ILE A 587 7.73 -11.73 20.79
CA ILE A 587 6.78 -10.69 20.38
C ILE A 587 7.57 -9.56 19.70
N LEU A 588 7.32 -9.35 18.39
CA LEU A 588 7.94 -8.25 17.65
C LEU A 588 7.22 -6.94 17.92
N VAL A 589 7.89 -6.05 18.64
CA VAL A 589 7.35 -4.73 18.98
C VAL A 589 7.72 -3.72 17.91
N GLY A 590 6.72 -3.20 17.20
CA GLY A 590 6.87 -2.07 16.28
C GLY A 590 6.52 -0.74 16.95
N SER A 591 7.29 0.31 16.70
CA SER A 591 7.02 1.66 17.24
C SER A 591 7.41 2.76 16.26
N SER A 592 6.75 3.91 16.37
CA SER A 592 7.05 5.10 15.56
C SER A 592 7.59 6.29 16.35
N SER A 593 7.82 6.11 17.65
CA SER A 593 8.45 7.09 18.53
C SER A 593 9.00 6.41 19.77
N LEU A 594 9.98 7.04 20.42
CA LEU A 594 10.57 6.55 21.68
C LEU A 594 9.52 6.33 22.77
N ALA A 595 8.58 7.26 22.91
CA ALA A 595 7.49 7.13 23.88
C ALA A 595 6.57 5.93 23.62
N GLN A 596 6.35 5.54 22.36
CA GLN A 596 5.56 4.34 22.04
C GLN A 596 6.31 3.07 22.41
N LEU A 597 7.62 3.04 22.14
CA LEU A 597 8.44 1.89 22.51
C LEU A 597 8.47 1.71 24.03
N HIS A 598 8.73 2.78 24.78
CA HIS A 598 8.69 2.76 26.24
C HIS A 598 7.36 2.22 26.78
N GLN A 599 6.23 2.78 26.31
CA GLN A 599 4.90 2.33 26.71
C GLN A 599 4.64 0.85 26.38
N ASN A 600 5.14 0.38 25.24
CA ASN A 600 4.97 -1.02 24.85
C ASN A 600 5.83 -1.96 25.71
N LEU A 601 7.07 -1.58 26.03
CA LEU A 601 7.96 -2.36 26.89
C LEU A 601 7.44 -2.40 28.33
N GLU A 602 7.05 -1.25 28.90
CA GLU A 602 6.38 -1.18 30.20
C GLU A 602 5.10 -2.03 30.25
N ALA A 603 4.35 -2.11 29.14
CA ALA A 603 3.17 -2.96 29.07
C ALA A 603 3.51 -4.45 29.10
N LEU A 604 4.62 -4.87 28.47
CA LEU A 604 5.05 -6.26 28.46
C LEU A 604 5.59 -6.72 29.82
N ASP A 605 6.21 -5.83 30.60
CA ASP A 605 6.71 -6.12 31.96
C ASP A 605 5.61 -6.17 33.02
N LYS A 606 4.42 -5.62 32.72
CA LYS A 606 3.29 -5.66 33.64
C LYS A 606 2.69 -7.06 33.71
N GLY A 607 2.17 -7.40 34.89
CA GLY A 607 1.50 -8.68 35.14
C GLY A 607 0.19 -8.90 34.37
N PRO A 608 -0.47 -10.06 34.60
CA PRO A 608 -1.64 -10.49 33.85
C PRO A 608 -2.82 -9.51 33.94
N LEU A 609 -3.69 -9.55 32.93
CA LEU A 609 -4.96 -8.82 32.93
C LEU A 609 -5.98 -9.37 33.94
N PRO A 610 -6.91 -8.52 34.42
CA PRO A 610 -8.12 -8.99 35.10
C PRO A 610 -8.94 -9.93 34.21
N GLU A 611 -9.57 -10.93 34.84
CA GLU A 611 -10.40 -11.93 34.15
C GLU A 611 -11.51 -11.30 33.29
N SER A 612 -12.09 -10.18 33.74
CA SER A 612 -13.08 -9.41 32.98
C SER A 612 -12.58 -8.97 31.61
N LEU A 613 -11.31 -8.55 31.52
CA LEU A 613 -10.69 -8.14 30.27
C LEU A 613 -10.26 -9.34 29.43
N VAL A 614 -9.78 -10.41 30.06
CA VAL A 614 -9.47 -11.66 29.36
C VAL A 614 -10.71 -12.16 28.63
N GLN A 615 -11.84 -12.25 29.33
CA GLN A 615 -13.13 -12.64 28.74
C GLN A 615 -13.57 -11.67 27.64
N ALA A 616 -13.35 -10.37 27.80
CA ALA A 616 -13.68 -9.40 26.75
C ALA A 616 -12.88 -9.63 25.45
N PHE A 617 -11.60 -10.01 25.56
CA PHE A 617 -10.77 -10.39 24.40
C PHE A 617 -11.26 -11.68 23.74
N GLU A 618 -11.67 -12.67 24.54
CA GLU A 618 -12.28 -13.90 24.04
C GLU A 618 -13.58 -13.64 23.26
N ASP A 619 -14.49 -12.84 23.84
CA ASP A 619 -15.76 -12.46 23.20
C ASP A 619 -15.52 -11.68 21.91
N ALA A 620 -14.54 -10.77 21.91
CA ALA A 620 -14.16 -9.99 20.74
C ALA A 620 -13.65 -10.89 19.61
N TRP A 621 -12.80 -11.88 19.91
CA TRP A 621 -12.32 -12.86 18.94
C TRP A 621 -13.47 -13.69 18.35
N LEU A 622 -14.34 -14.24 19.20
CA LEU A 622 -15.50 -15.02 18.76
C LEU A 622 -16.42 -14.21 17.85
N SER A 623 -16.58 -12.91 18.13
CA SER A 623 -17.43 -12.01 17.33
C SER A 623 -16.93 -11.74 15.91
N VAL A 624 -15.65 -11.99 15.61
CA VAL A 624 -15.05 -11.78 14.29
C VAL A 624 -14.60 -13.08 13.61
N ALA A 625 -14.76 -14.22 14.27
CA ALA A 625 -14.33 -15.52 13.76
C ALA A 625 -15.01 -15.90 12.44
N HIS A 626 -16.25 -15.44 12.19
CA HIS A 626 -16.99 -15.69 10.95
C HIS A 626 -16.39 -15.05 9.71
N LEU A 627 -15.63 -13.95 9.85
CA LEU A 627 -14.98 -13.27 8.72
C LEU A 627 -14.02 -14.19 7.96
N LYS A 628 -13.54 -15.27 8.60
CA LYS A 628 -12.74 -16.32 7.97
C LYS A 628 -13.49 -17.04 6.85
N ILE A 629 -14.77 -17.31 7.02
CA ILE A 629 -15.57 -18.16 6.11
C ILE A 629 -15.85 -17.40 4.80
N ILE A 630 -16.17 -16.10 4.91
CA ILE A 630 -16.58 -15.27 3.76
C ILE A 630 -15.40 -15.02 2.83
N ILE A 631 -14.23 -14.67 3.39
CA ILE A 631 -13.03 -14.36 2.60
C ILE A 631 -12.48 -15.62 1.91
N PHE A 632 -12.64 -16.79 2.53
CA PHE A 632 -12.27 -18.08 1.91
C PHE A 632 -13.16 -18.43 0.72
N GLN A 633 -14.47 -18.15 0.82
CA GLN A 633 -15.44 -18.40 -0.24
C GLN A 633 -15.25 -17.44 -1.43
N ASP A 634 -15.00 -16.15 -1.19
CA ASP A 634 -14.75 -15.15 -2.24
C ASP A 634 -13.44 -15.42 -3.02
N ALA A 635 -12.43 -15.98 -2.35
CA ALA A 635 -11.20 -16.44 -3.02
C ALA A 635 -11.44 -17.66 -3.93
N ILE A 636 -12.33 -18.57 -3.53
CA ILE A 636 -12.73 -19.75 -4.33
C ILE A 636 -13.60 -19.34 -5.53
N ASP A 637 -14.51 -18.39 -5.36
CA ASP A 637 -15.45 -18.02 -6.42
C ASP A 637 -14.81 -17.12 -7.48
N SER A 638 -13.79 -16.32 -7.10
CA SER A 638 -13.02 -15.51 -8.05
C SER A 638 -11.96 -16.26 -8.85
N THR A 639 -11.71 -17.54 -8.56
CA THR A 639 -10.86 -18.43 -9.39
C THR A 639 -11.66 -19.27 -10.38
N LYS A 640 -13.00 -19.23 -10.30
CA LYS A 640 -13.91 -19.91 -11.24
C LYS A 640 -14.45 -19.01 -12.35
N ALA A 641 -14.18 -17.69 -12.28
CA ALA A 641 -14.52 -16.69 -13.29
C ALA A 641 -13.24 -16.22 -14.01
#